data_AF-A0A0F2MJF1-F1
#
_entry.id   AF-A0A0F2MJF1-F1
#
_cell.length_a   1.000
_cell.length_b   1.000
_cell.length_c   1.000
_cell.angle_alpha   90.00
_cell.angle_beta   90.00
_cell.angle_gamma   90.00
#
_symmetry.space_group_name_H-M   'P 1'
#
loop_
_entity.id
_entity.type
_entity.pdbx_description
1 polymer ?
#
loop_
_entity_poly.entity_id
_entity_poly.type
_entity_poly.pdbx_seq_one_letter_code
_entity_poly.pdbx_strand_id
1 'polypeptide(L)'
;MASVVRSTALRAGGACVRCRKGKTKCVYENGRAPCKNCAKGMHECYLPSESMSHGGQGVSPARIPQRTRESLPSDSRVPGSGSADRVVLTSSASRHSLGSAEKLTPELMAECERVISKTLPACVAFHKPSFLQQLKNAALDPSMVHALLTTASRYSPSLIRRYGSHGGGTAAAEHFAQKASNFIMQSLDHPSLGDIQALCLLVIHEWGCRNAVRAYIYLGQAARMAQMFRIVQIHQPSDPDNFLKEESFRRTLWLIYILDCFLTSSPGRHPALSSLDIVDVALPCQDMNFNFGSPVFVRTLSGVAPGVAPDPDAPLADVGEFAYIVLATKAWRSVVEMMTTTSIDTFSEARCLDLEAEIDAIRQSLPVHFADKPGQINLHVTMGSGFTYAMIHCLLQCATIFVNRRQILQIVTAEDFNADEWRNSAHTQLVDKIFAASHGIISMLVSLENGADKDSILCFPIVMLFSAFTAGSTVAYLYLKGLAPSNVTDTALLIVRDSLRLMNDGAESWPLVMPWNRHLTVMAKVLRDINAREDAPGSPEQAKARNGSPYVKDDASSQPDTNPDAMDYEHAGGNVSHDAERNDSVDRGSEPPAPKRTGGIATINGGSAGASTPAPDSPPPVPVNKQESPEPRSNSNPPNLTVDITAKELCSAFERQLLELDDLAAFMGGGV
;
A
#
# COMPACT_ATOMS: atom_id res chain seq x y z
N MET A 1 61.66 -11.51 28.24
CA MET A 1 61.55 -10.54 27.13
C MET A 1 60.10 -10.50 26.68
N ALA A 2 59.49 -9.31 26.77
CA ALA A 2 58.08 -9.09 26.49
C ALA A 2 57.80 -9.21 24.98
N SER A 3 56.83 -10.04 24.60
CA SER A 3 56.27 -10.08 23.25
C SER A 3 55.23 -8.97 23.11
N VAL A 4 55.50 -8.05 22.18
CA VAL A 4 54.68 -6.88 21.85
C VAL A 4 53.45 -7.36 21.08
N VAL A 5 52.29 -7.40 21.74
CA VAL A 5 51.01 -7.55 21.05
C VAL A 5 50.66 -6.20 20.43
N ARG A 6 50.79 -6.10 19.10
CA ARG A 6 50.24 -4.99 18.31
C ARG A 6 48.72 -5.05 18.38
N SER A 7 48.12 -4.21 19.22
CA SER A 7 46.68 -3.95 19.17
C SER A 7 46.32 -3.30 17.83
N THR A 8 45.55 -4.03 17.04
CA THR A 8 44.86 -3.54 15.84
C THR A 8 43.93 -2.40 16.24
N ALA A 9 44.25 -1.19 15.76
CA ALA A 9 43.38 -0.05 15.89
C ALA A 9 42.13 -0.27 15.02
N LEU A 10 41.00 -0.60 15.65
CA LEU A 10 39.69 -0.33 15.07
C LEU A 10 39.60 1.18 14.84
N ARG A 11 39.58 1.57 13.56
CA ARG A 11 39.40 2.96 13.14
C ARG A 11 37.97 3.38 13.47
N ALA A 12 37.88 4.60 14.00
CA ALA A 12 36.67 5.41 14.27
C ALA A 12 36.09 5.41 15.70
N GLY A 13 36.95 5.49 16.72
CA GLY A 13 36.63 6.19 17.97
C GLY A 13 37.38 7.52 18.02
N GLY A 14 36.70 8.66 18.01
CA GLY A 14 37.32 10.00 18.05
C GLY A 14 38.16 10.24 19.32
N ALA A 15 39.05 11.25 19.30
CA ALA A 15 39.78 11.66 20.51
C ALA A 15 38.83 12.37 21.49
N CYS A 16 38.99 12.13 22.80
CA CYS A 16 38.21 12.83 23.83
C CYS A 16 38.48 14.34 23.82
N VAL A 17 37.55 15.14 24.34
CA VAL A 17 37.61 16.61 24.31
C VAL A 17 38.92 17.15 24.87
N ARG A 18 39.40 16.58 25.98
CA ARG A 18 40.64 17.00 26.62
C ARG A 18 41.88 16.67 25.79
N CYS A 19 42.02 15.44 25.30
CA CYS A 19 43.16 15.06 24.47
C CYS A 19 43.18 15.84 23.15
N ARG A 20 41.99 16.16 22.59
CA ARG A 20 41.84 17.03 21.43
C ARG A 20 42.33 18.45 21.72
N LYS A 21 41.90 19.07 22.83
CA LYS A 21 42.30 20.41 23.25
C LYS A 21 43.80 20.50 23.58
N GLY A 22 44.34 19.46 24.21
CA GLY A 22 45.76 19.36 24.56
C GLY A 22 46.67 18.86 23.44
N LYS A 23 46.13 18.55 22.25
CA LYS A 23 46.86 17.95 21.11
C LYS A 23 47.73 16.74 21.51
N THR A 24 47.26 15.92 22.45
CA THR A 24 47.96 14.71 22.91
C THR A 24 47.25 13.45 22.41
N LYS A 25 48.00 12.36 22.27
CA LYS A 25 47.46 11.09 21.77
C LYS A 25 46.40 10.54 22.74
N CYS A 26 45.20 10.29 22.24
CA CYS A 26 44.11 9.67 22.99
C CYS A 26 44.09 8.16 22.71
N VAL A 27 44.31 7.33 23.73
CA VAL A 27 44.31 5.87 23.61
C VAL A 27 43.42 5.26 24.68
N TYR A 28 42.44 4.45 24.27
CA TYR A 28 41.61 3.66 25.16
C TYR A 28 42.17 2.22 25.21
N GLU A 29 42.35 1.66 26.40
CA GLU A 29 42.84 0.26 26.53
C GLU A 29 41.74 -0.75 26.20
N ASN A 30 40.48 -0.49 26.58
CA ASN A 30 39.33 -1.38 26.37
C ASN A 30 38.17 -0.72 25.61
N GLY A 31 38.44 0.33 24.83
CA GLY A 31 37.41 1.09 24.10
C GLY A 31 36.43 1.90 24.97
N ARG A 32 36.62 1.95 26.30
CA ARG A 32 35.81 2.71 27.26
C ARG A 32 36.60 3.82 27.92
N ALA A 33 35.92 4.91 28.28
CA ALA A 33 36.51 5.98 29.09
C ALA A 33 36.81 5.52 30.53
N PRO A 34 37.82 6.12 31.20
CA PRO A 34 38.71 7.19 30.69
C PRO A 34 39.86 6.68 29.81
N CYS A 35 40.33 7.52 28.87
CA CYS A 35 41.52 7.20 28.08
C CYS A 35 42.78 7.23 28.96
N LYS A 36 43.87 6.57 28.52
CA LYS A 36 45.10 6.38 29.31
C LYS A 36 45.71 7.68 29.83
N ASN A 37 45.67 8.76 29.03
CA ASN A 37 46.18 10.07 29.44
C ASN A 37 45.28 10.75 30.47
N CYS A 38 43.96 10.63 30.34
CA CYS A 38 43.03 11.21 31.30
C CYS A 38 43.02 10.41 32.61
N ALA A 39 43.16 9.08 32.55
CA ALA A 39 43.30 8.22 33.72
C ALA A 39 44.56 8.58 34.54
N LYS A 40 45.70 8.75 33.87
CA LYS A 40 46.98 9.08 34.52
C LYS A 40 46.95 10.45 35.21
N GLY A 41 46.25 11.42 34.64
CA GLY A 41 46.09 12.77 35.21
C GLY A 41 44.87 12.94 36.11
N MET A 42 44.08 11.87 36.36
CA MET A 42 42.79 11.94 37.06
C MET A 42 41.86 13.03 36.51
N HIS A 43 41.73 13.08 35.18
CA HIS A 43 40.91 14.05 34.48
C HIS A 43 39.67 13.40 33.85
N GLU A 44 38.60 14.19 33.75
CA GLU A 44 37.36 13.76 33.13
C GLU A 44 37.54 13.52 31.61
N CYS A 45 37.03 12.39 31.12
CA CYS A 45 37.26 11.92 29.77
C CYS A 45 35.94 11.58 29.08
N TYR A 46 35.50 12.46 28.19
CA TYR A 46 34.30 12.26 27.39
C TYR A 46 34.57 12.57 25.91
N LEU A 47 33.85 11.88 25.03
CA LEU A 47 33.88 12.13 23.60
C LEU A 47 33.00 13.35 23.29
N PRO A 48 33.38 14.21 22.33
CA PRO A 48 32.48 15.25 21.87
C PRO A 48 31.26 14.59 21.22
N SER A 49 30.07 14.82 21.77
CA SER A 49 28.81 14.52 21.06
C SER A 49 28.64 15.54 19.92
N GLU A 50 28.13 15.11 18.77
CA GLU A 50 27.96 15.97 17.58
C GLU A 50 27.02 17.18 17.80
N SER A 51 26.37 17.28 18.97
CA SER A 51 25.49 18.39 19.36
C SER A 51 26.19 19.58 20.04
N MET A 52 27.52 19.58 20.20
CA MET A 52 28.25 20.64 20.92
C MET A 52 29.36 21.27 20.07
N SER A 53 29.00 21.81 18.91
CA SER A 53 29.90 22.63 18.09
C SER A 53 29.33 24.02 17.77
N HIS A 54 28.80 24.74 18.76
CA HIS A 54 28.84 26.20 18.76
C HIS A 54 28.97 26.70 20.20
N GLY A 55 29.95 27.58 20.43
CA GLY A 55 30.39 27.98 21.75
C GLY A 55 29.39 28.82 22.53
N GLY A 56 29.37 28.64 23.84
CA GLY A 56 28.63 29.50 24.77
C GLY A 56 28.50 28.88 26.16
N GLN A 57 29.45 29.22 27.03
CA GLN A 57 29.41 29.30 28.50
C GLN A 57 28.34 28.53 29.32
N GLY A 58 28.84 27.69 30.25
CA GLY A 58 28.20 27.32 31.54
C GLY A 58 26.93 26.50 31.41
N VAL A 59 26.84 25.27 31.91
CA VAL A 59 26.40 24.99 33.28
C VAL A 59 26.60 23.48 33.50
N SER A 60 27.16 23.08 34.65
CA SER A 60 27.26 21.68 35.09
C SER A 60 25.92 21.15 35.60
N PRO A 61 25.50 19.90 35.29
CA PRO A 61 24.41 19.25 35.99
C PRO A 61 24.88 18.54 37.28
N ALA A 62 24.29 19.01 38.38
CA ALA A 62 23.90 18.35 39.64
C ALA A 62 24.61 17.08 40.15
N ARG A 63 25.07 17.18 41.41
CA ARG A 63 25.41 16.09 42.32
C ARG A 63 24.29 15.94 43.38
N ILE A 64 23.71 14.74 43.48
CA ILE A 64 22.84 14.26 44.57
C ILE A 64 23.74 14.01 45.81
N PRO A 65 23.37 14.37 47.07
CA PRO A 65 22.67 13.41 47.94
C PRO A 65 21.76 13.92 49.09
N GLN A 66 20.82 13.02 49.43
CA GLN A 66 20.35 12.59 50.76
C GLN A 66 19.25 13.35 51.55
N ARG A 67 18.20 12.56 51.81
CA ARG A 67 17.13 12.57 52.82
C ARG A 67 17.43 13.34 54.11
N THR A 68 16.45 14.15 54.57
CA THR A 68 15.78 13.96 55.88
C THR A 68 14.39 14.63 55.93
N ARG A 69 13.53 14.03 56.74
CA ARG A 69 12.12 14.30 57.09
C ARG A 69 11.99 15.56 57.96
N GLU A 70 10.91 16.35 57.79
CA GLU A 70 10.02 16.88 58.86
C GLU A 70 9.09 18.03 58.41
N SER A 71 7.78 17.82 58.67
CA SER A 71 6.69 18.71 59.11
C SER A 71 6.54 20.20 58.71
N LEU A 72 5.29 20.51 58.30
CA LEU A 72 4.52 21.77 58.24
C LEU A 72 4.63 22.67 59.52
N PRO A 73 4.00 23.87 59.69
CA PRO A 73 2.95 24.56 58.88
C PRO A 73 3.00 26.13 58.81
N SER A 74 2.04 26.72 58.06
CA SER A 74 1.33 28.02 58.24
C SER A 74 2.16 29.33 58.31
N ASP A 75 1.69 30.55 58.02
CA ASP A 75 0.40 31.18 57.75
C ASP A 75 0.72 32.59 57.20
N SER A 76 -0.19 33.22 56.44
CA SER A 76 -0.61 34.63 56.57
C SER A 76 -1.19 35.23 55.28
N ARG A 77 -2.51 35.42 55.34
CA ARG A 77 -3.35 36.42 54.64
C ARG A 77 -2.85 37.84 55.03
N VAL A 78 -3.09 38.97 54.35
CA VAL A 78 -4.34 39.58 53.86
C VAL A 78 -4.00 40.77 52.88
N PRO A 79 -4.90 41.73 52.47
CA PRO A 79 -5.24 41.97 51.07
C PRO A 79 -5.02 43.45 50.60
N GLY A 80 -5.47 43.80 49.38
CA GLY A 80 -5.93 45.18 49.11
C GLY A 80 -5.70 45.75 47.71
N SER A 81 -6.80 45.81 46.94
CA SER A 81 -7.29 46.94 46.13
C SER A 81 -6.44 47.60 45.03
N GLY A 82 -7.02 47.68 43.82
CA GLY A 82 -6.96 48.93 43.03
C GLY A 82 -6.59 48.82 41.55
N SER A 83 -7.60 48.56 40.71
CA SER A 83 -7.85 49.08 39.35
C SER A 83 -6.69 49.64 38.50
N ALA A 84 -6.43 49.01 37.34
CA ALA A 84 -6.15 49.70 36.08
C ALA A 84 -6.23 48.71 34.89
N ASP A 85 -7.04 49.07 33.90
CA ASP A 85 -7.12 48.46 32.57
C ASP A 85 -5.75 48.16 31.97
N ARG A 86 -5.58 46.92 31.48
CA ARG A 86 -4.69 46.61 30.36
C ARG A 86 -5.14 45.32 29.68
N VAL A 87 -5.83 45.50 28.55
CA VAL A 87 -5.95 44.50 27.49
C VAL A 87 -4.52 44.13 27.06
N VAL A 88 -4.06 42.93 27.44
CA VAL A 88 -2.81 42.38 26.92
C VAL A 88 -3.16 41.37 25.84
N LEU A 89 -3.18 41.86 24.60
CA LEU A 89 -3.00 41.04 23.41
C LEU A 89 -1.58 40.46 23.45
N THR A 90 -1.39 39.22 23.89
CA THR A 90 -0.11 38.52 23.71
C THR A 90 -0.10 37.84 22.34
N SER A 91 0.19 38.64 21.32
CA SER A 91 0.77 38.14 20.08
C SER A 91 2.24 37.79 20.35
N SER A 92 2.56 36.51 20.61
CA SER A 92 3.95 36.04 20.60
C SER A 92 4.33 35.67 19.16
N ALA A 93 4.63 36.69 18.37
CA ALA A 93 5.35 36.52 17.11
C ALA A 93 6.80 36.12 17.41
N SER A 94 7.09 34.82 17.38
CA SER A 94 8.47 34.32 17.30
C SER A 94 9.00 34.55 15.90
N ARG A 95 9.79 35.63 15.75
CA ARG A 95 10.61 35.87 14.56
C ARG A 95 11.90 35.05 14.65
N HIS A 96 11.95 33.93 13.93
CA HIS A 96 13.23 33.33 13.49
C HIS A 96 13.11 32.75 12.07
N SER A 97 13.80 33.43 11.14
CA SER A 97 14.22 33.02 9.79
C SER A 97 13.18 32.42 8.84
N LEU A 98 12.43 33.28 8.15
CA LEU A 98 11.78 32.92 6.89
C LEU A 98 12.84 32.54 5.84
N GLY A 99 12.99 31.25 5.55
CA GLY A 99 13.17 30.86 4.15
C GLY A 99 11.96 31.42 3.40
N SER A 100 12.18 32.10 2.27
CA SER A 100 11.12 32.84 1.55
C SER A 100 9.86 31.99 1.47
N ALA A 101 8.82 32.36 2.23
CA ALA A 101 7.49 31.80 2.03
C ALA A 101 7.09 32.21 0.61
N GLU A 102 7.27 31.28 -0.32
CA GLU A 102 6.91 31.45 -1.71
C GLU A 102 5.43 31.86 -1.71
N LYS A 103 5.15 33.12 -2.09
CA LYS A 103 3.77 33.62 -2.05
C LYS A 103 2.92 32.68 -2.88
N LEU A 104 1.88 32.12 -2.27
CA LEU A 104 0.98 31.19 -2.94
C LEU A 104 0.35 31.92 -4.14
N THR A 105 0.71 31.51 -5.34
CA THR A 105 0.19 32.14 -6.56
C THR A 105 -1.28 31.75 -6.76
N PRO A 106 -2.09 32.56 -7.46
CA PRO A 106 -3.47 32.21 -7.77
C PRO A 106 -3.61 30.86 -8.49
N GLU A 107 -2.61 30.50 -9.30
CA GLU A 107 -2.50 29.18 -9.95
C GLU A 107 -2.42 28.06 -8.91
N LEU A 108 -1.50 28.15 -7.94
CA LEU A 108 -1.36 27.14 -6.88
C LEU A 108 -2.59 27.07 -5.96
N MET A 109 -3.29 28.20 -5.75
CA MET A 109 -4.54 28.20 -5.01
C MET A 109 -5.64 27.41 -5.73
N ALA A 110 -5.76 27.58 -7.04
CA ALA A 110 -6.73 26.85 -7.85
C ALA A 110 -6.46 25.33 -7.85
N GLU A 111 -5.18 24.95 -7.84
CA GLU A 111 -4.74 23.56 -7.68
C GLU A 111 -5.22 22.94 -6.36
N CYS A 112 -5.00 23.63 -5.24
CA CYS A 112 -5.47 23.21 -3.92
C CYS A 112 -7.00 23.11 -3.86
N GLU A 113 -7.71 24.11 -4.39
CA GLU A 113 -9.18 24.14 -4.42
C GLU A 113 -9.75 22.96 -5.23
N ARG A 114 -9.11 22.60 -6.35
CA ARG A 114 -9.51 21.43 -7.14
C ARG A 114 -9.40 20.14 -6.34
N VAL A 115 -8.29 19.94 -5.62
CA VAL A 115 -8.06 18.72 -4.82
C VAL A 115 -9.16 18.54 -3.79
N ILE A 116 -9.42 19.59 -3.00
CA ILE A 116 -10.45 19.59 -1.96
C ILE A 116 -11.85 19.37 -2.55
N SER A 117 -12.11 19.85 -3.77
CA SER A 117 -13.45 19.88 -4.32
C SER A 117 -13.85 18.67 -5.15
N LYS A 118 -12.91 17.95 -5.79
CA LYS A 118 -13.28 17.07 -6.91
C LYS A 118 -12.50 15.76 -7.06
N THR A 119 -11.34 15.56 -6.44
CA THR A 119 -10.40 14.51 -6.96
C THR A 119 -9.99 13.43 -5.97
N LEU A 120 -10.27 13.54 -4.67
CA LEU A 120 -9.77 12.56 -3.70
C LEU A 120 -10.79 12.27 -2.59
N PRO A 121 -11.30 11.03 -2.43
CA PRO A 121 -12.20 10.65 -1.35
C PRO A 121 -11.67 10.96 0.06
N ALA A 122 -10.35 10.98 0.26
CA ALA A 122 -9.73 11.38 1.52
C ALA A 122 -10.07 12.82 1.93
N CYS A 123 -10.30 13.73 0.97
CA CYS A 123 -10.63 15.12 1.24
C CYS A 123 -12.05 15.31 1.80
N VAL A 124 -12.91 14.29 1.75
CA VAL A 124 -14.22 14.31 2.43
C VAL A 124 -14.06 14.40 3.96
N ALA A 125 -12.90 14.00 4.49
CA ALA A 125 -12.57 14.17 5.89
C ALA A 125 -12.35 15.65 6.29
N PHE A 126 -12.15 16.54 5.32
CA PHE A 126 -11.74 17.93 5.54
C PHE A 126 -12.94 18.88 5.42
N HIS A 127 -13.02 19.87 6.32
CA HIS A 127 -14.12 20.83 6.34
C HIS A 127 -14.04 21.84 5.19
N LYS A 128 -14.55 21.47 4.02
CA LYS A 128 -14.42 22.23 2.76
C LYS A 128 -14.69 23.73 2.90
N PRO A 129 -15.76 24.22 3.55
CA PRO A 129 -16.00 25.66 3.71
C PRO A 129 -14.85 26.40 4.42
N SER A 130 -14.40 25.89 5.57
CA SER A 130 -13.28 26.49 6.31
C SER A 130 -11.98 26.44 5.51
N PHE A 131 -11.71 25.33 4.83
CA PHE A 131 -10.53 25.18 4.00
C PHE A 131 -10.47 26.21 2.88
N LEU A 132 -11.55 26.37 2.12
CA LEU A 132 -11.59 27.34 1.01
C LEU A 132 -11.50 28.78 1.51
N GLN A 133 -12.12 29.08 2.66
CA GLN A 133 -12.00 30.40 3.28
C GLN A 133 -10.57 30.69 3.73
N GLN A 134 -9.92 29.76 4.44
CA GLN A 134 -8.54 29.89 4.89
C GLN A 134 -7.56 30.00 3.72
N LEU A 135 -7.78 29.23 2.65
CA LEU A 135 -6.99 29.30 1.43
C LEU A 135 -7.09 30.70 0.79
N LYS A 136 -8.31 31.22 0.60
CA LYS A 136 -8.55 32.57 0.06
C LYS A 136 -7.91 33.68 0.90
N ASN A 137 -7.89 33.50 2.21
CA ASN A 137 -7.31 34.44 3.17
C ASN A 137 -5.79 34.24 3.37
N ALA A 138 -5.16 33.30 2.66
CA ALA A 138 -3.76 32.90 2.84
C ALA A 138 -3.42 32.54 4.30
N ALA A 139 -4.38 31.94 5.01
CA ALA A 139 -4.31 31.55 6.42
C ALA A 139 -4.23 30.03 6.62
N LEU A 140 -4.22 29.25 5.53
CA LEU A 140 -4.08 27.80 5.60
C LEU A 140 -2.64 27.41 5.97
N ASP A 141 -2.49 26.37 6.81
CA ASP A 141 -1.19 25.92 7.27
C ASP A 141 -0.24 25.56 6.10
N PRO A 142 1.04 25.99 6.13
CA PRO A 142 1.98 25.72 5.06
C PRO A 142 2.16 24.23 4.76
N SER A 143 2.19 23.37 5.78
CA SER A 143 2.27 21.91 5.63
C SER A 143 1.11 21.38 4.80
N MET A 144 -0.11 21.82 5.11
CA MET A 144 -1.33 21.47 4.41
C MET A 144 -1.34 21.97 2.96
N VAL A 145 -0.97 23.24 2.72
CA VAL A 145 -0.87 23.79 1.35
C VAL A 145 0.04 22.91 0.49
N HIS A 146 1.20 22.55 1.01
CA HIS A 146 2.15 21.72 0.28
C HIS A 146 1.65 20.28 0.09
N ALA A 147 0.95 19.70 1.08
CA ALA A 147 0.36 18.37 0.94
C ALA A 147 -0.77 18.30 -0.11
N LEU A 148 -1.57 19.37 -0.22
CA LEU A 148 -2.56 19.51 -1.31
C LEU A 148 -1.87 19.63 -2.66
N LEU A 149 -0.81 20.44 -2.75
CA LEU A 149 -0.02 20.57 -3.98
C LEU A 149 0.70 19.27 -4.35
N THR A 150 1.16 18.47 -3.39
CA THR A 150 1.67 17.11 -3.61
C THR A 150 0.64 16.25 -4.32
N THR A 151 -0.61 16.32 -3.89
CA THR A 151 -1.71 15.57 -4.50
C THR A 151 -2.01 16.10 -5.90
N ALA A 152 -2.16 17.43 -6.04
CA ALA A 152 -2.49 18.09 -7.29
C ALA A 152 -1.44 17.89 -8.40
N SER A 153 -0.16 17.90 -8.02
CA SER A 153 0.98 17.93 -8.95
C SER A 153 1.06 16.71 -9.87
N ARG A 154 0.49 15.57 -9.46
CA ARG A 154 0.51 14.35 -10.27
C ARG A 154 -0.27 14.48 -11.58
N TYR A 155 -1.22 15.40 -11.62
CA TYR A 155 -2.18 15.52 -12.73
C TYR A 155 -2.47 16.96 -13.12
N SER A 156 -1.63 17.91 -12.68
CA SER A 156 -1.65 19.28 -13.19
C SER A 156 -0.57 19.44 -14.26
N PRO A 157 -0.95 19.61 -15.55
CA PRO A 157 0.02 19.83 -16.62
C PRO A 157 0.97 21.02 -16.35
N SER A 158 0.46 22.07 -15.68
CA SER A 158 1.28 23.24 -15.37
C SER A 158 2.30 22.97 -14.27
N LEU A 159 1.93 22.24 -13.22
CA LEU A 159 2.85 21.83 -12.16
C LEU A 159 3.86 20.78 -12.65
N ILE A 160 3.42 19.82 -13.47
CA ILE A 160 4.31 18.84 -14.11
C ILE A 160 5.38 19.56 -14.92
N ARG A 161 5.00 20.53 -15.75
CA ARG A 161 5.94 21.30 -16.56
C ARG A 161 6.93 22.11 -15.72
N ARG A 162 6.49 22.68 -14.58
CA ARG A 162 7.33 23.56 -13.74
C ARG A 162 8.22 22.80 -12.76
N TYR A 163 7.72 21.72 -12.17
CA TYR A 163 8.36 21.01 -11.06
C TYR A 163 8.69 19.53 -11.36
N GLY A 164 8.18 18.98 -12.46
CA GLY A 164 8.35 17.56 -12.80
C GLY A 164 9.71 17.18 -13.37
N SER A 165 10.43 18.12 -13.99
CA SER A 165 11.71 17.83 -14.68
C SER A 165 11.57 16.57 -15.57
N HIS A 166 12.52 15.63 -15.49
CA HIS A 166 12.50 14.36 -16.22
C HIS A 166 11.61 13.28 -15.56
N GLY A 167 11.09 13.53 -14.35
CA GLY A 167 10.30 12.55 -13.57
C GLY A 167 8.78 12.77 -13.60
N GLY A 168 8.30 13.64 -14.49
CA GLY A 168 6.86 13.87 -14.72
C GLY A 168 6.09 14.27 -13.45
N GLY A 169 4.84 13.81 -13.34
CA GLY A 169 3.96 14.11 -12.21
C GLY A 169 4.45 13.57 -10.87
N THR A 170 5.18 12.45 -10.86
CA THR A 170 5.74 11.90 -9.62
C THR A 170 6.81 12.83 -9.03
N ALA A 171 7.74 13.33 -9.85
CA ALA A 171 8.76 14.26 -9.38
C ALA A 171 8.17 15.62 -8.97
N ALA A 172 7.16 16.12 -9.68
CA ALA A 172 6.46 17.33 -9.29
C ALA A 172 5.79 17.18 -7.91
N ALA A 173 5.16 16.04 -7.66
CA ALA A 173 4.55 15.72 -6.37
C ALA A 173 5.61 15.60 -5.24
N GLU A 174 6.74 14.93 -5.49
CA GLU A 174 7.83 14.79 -4.51
C GLU A 174 8.39 16.16 -4.09
N HIS A 175 8.51 17.12 -5.01
CA HIS A 175 8.97 18.48 -4.70
C HIS A 175 8.12 19.14 -3.61
N PHE A 176 6.79 19.03 -3.69
CA PHE A 176 5.91 19.56 -2.66
C PHE A 176 5.84 18.66 -1.42
N ALA A 177 5.97 17.33 -1.59
CA ALA A 177 5.94 16.38 -0.47
C ALA A 177 7.10 16.64 0.50
N GLN A 178 8.30 16.90 -0.04
CA GLN A 178 9.46 17.25 0.76
C GLN A 178 9.25 18.55 1.55
N LYS A 179 8.64 19.57 0.94
CA LYS A 179 8.33 20.83 1.63
C LYS A 179 7.31 20.61 2.75
N ALA A 180 6.22 19.89 2.50
CA ALA A 180 5.21 19.55 3.51
C ALA A 180 5.84 18.81 4.70
N SER A 181 6.63 17.76 4.41
CA SER A 181 7.35 16.98 5.43
C SER A 181 8.27 17.86 6.28
N ASN A 182 9.00 18.80 5.67
CA ASN A 182 9.89 19.69 6.40
C ASN A 182 9.14 20.59 7.39
N PHE A 183 7.95 21.10 7.02
CA PHE A 183 7.12 21.88 7.93
C PHE A 183 6.61 21.03 9.10
N ILE A 184 6.10 19.82 8.82
CA ILE A 184 5.61 18.90 9.86
C ILE A 184 6.74 18.51 10.83
N MET A 185 7.95 18.29 10.32
CA MET A 185 9.11 17.98 11.15
C MET A 185 9.52 19.14 12.08
N GLN A 186 9.21 20.39 11.71
CA GLN A 186 9.47 21.56 12.55
C GLN A 186 8.42 21.76 13.65
N SER A 187 7.21 21.19 13.49
CA SER A 187 6.10 21.30 14.44
C SER A 187 5.84 20.04 15.27
N LEU A 188 6.79 19.09 15.34
CA LEU A 188 6.61 17.79 16.01
C LEU A 188 6.13 17.89 17.47
N ASP A 189 6.64 18.86 18.24
CA ASP A 189 6.29 19.05 19.66
C ASP A 189 4.93 19.75 19.85
N HIS A 190 4.35 20.28 18.77
CA HIS A 190 3.10 21.04 18.76
C HIS A 190 2.18 20.53 17.66
N PRO A 191 1.65 19.29 17.77
CA PRO A 191 0.81 18.71 16.74
C PRO A 191 -0.43 19.57 16.50
N SER A 192 -0.64 19.96 15.25
CA SER A 192 -1.85 20.66 14.79
C SER A 192 -2.73 19.71 13.98
N LEU A 193 -4.04 20.01 13.88
CA LEU A 193 -4.94 19.24 13.03
C LEU A 193 -4.51 19.31 11.56
N GLY A 194 -4.05 20.48 11.11
CA GLY A 194 -3.53 20.68 9.75
C GLY A 194 -2.33 19.79 9.44
N ASP A 195 -1.38 19.63 10.37
CA ASP A 195 -0.23 18.75 10.18
C ASP A 195 -0.63 17.27 10.11
N ILE A 196 -1.59 16.83 10.94
CA ILE A 196 -2.10 15.46 10.92
C ILE A 196 -2.79 15.16 9.58
N GLN A 197 -3.64 16.07 9.12
CA GLN A 197 -4.33 15.94 7.84
C GLN A 197 -3.37 15.99 6.65
N ALA A 198 -2.33 16.85 6.72
CA ALA A 198 -1.26 16.90 5.74
C ALA A 198 -0.47 15.58 5.69
N LEU A 199 -0.15 14.99 6.85
CA LEU A 199 0.47 13.66 6.93
C LEU A 199 -0.39 12.59 6.26
N CYS A 200 -1.72 12.58 6.44
CA CYS A 200 -2.59 11.62 5.76
C CYS A 200 -2.48 11.70 4.22
N LEU A 201 -2.37 12.91 3.66
CA LEU A 201 -2.14 13.08 2.21
C LEU A 201 -0.74 12.61 1.79
N LEU A 202 0.29 12.87 2.62
CA LEU A 202 1.64 12.36 2.37
C LEU A 202 1.70 10.84 2.42
N VAL A 203 0.98 10.19 3.35
CA VAL A 203 0.87 8.72 3.42
C VAL A 203 0.37 8.16 2.09
N ILE A 204 -0.68 8.75 1.51
CA ILE A 204 -1.22 8.33 0.20
C ILE A 204 -0.18 8.53 -0.90
N HIS A 205 0.54 9.65 -0.88
CA HIS A 205 1.61 9.94 -1.84
C HIS A 205 2.74 8.91 -1.77
N GLU A 206 3.28 8.65 -0.57
CA GLU A 206 4.37 7.69 -0.36
C GLU A 206 3.95 6.28 -0.74
N TRP A 207 2.72 5.91 -0.38
CA TRP A 207 2.14 4.63 -0.74
C TRP A 207 2.12 4.44 -2.26
N GLY A 208 1.57 5.39 -3.00
CA GLY A 208 1.54 5.35 -4.46
C GLY A 208 2.92 5.42 -5.13
N CYS A 209 3.90 6.04 -4.48
CA CYS A 209 5.31 6.07 -4.90
C CYS A 209 6.06 4.76 -4.70
N ARG A 210 5.46 3.73 -4.09
CA ARG A 210 6.13 2.50 -3.60
C ARG A 210 7.15 2.76 -2.48
N ASN A 211 7.03 3.87 -1.77
CA ASN A 211 7.84 4.17 -0.59
C ASN A 211 7.15 3.63 0.67
N ALA A 212 6.94 2.32 0.73
CA ALA A 212 6.08 1.70 1.75
C ALA A 212 6.57 1.93 3.19
N VAL A 213 7.88 2.03 3.39
CA VAL A 213 8.48 2.38 4.69
C VAL A 213 8.10 3.81 5.10
N ARG A 214 8.23 4.81 4.20
CA ARG A 214 7.84 6.20 4.51
C ARG A 214 6.33 6.30 4.77
N ALA A 215 5.51 5.62 3.97
CA ALA A 215 4.06 5.58 4.16
C ALA A 215 3.70 5.01 5.55
N TYR A 216 4.31 3.89 5.94
CA TYR A 216 4.09 3.26 7.25
C TYR A 216 4.53 4.16 8.41
N ILE A 217 5.70 4.78 8.32
CA ILE A 217 6.21 5.69 9.37
C ILE A 217 5.34 6.94 9.49
N TYR A 218 4.96 7.57 8.37
CA TYR A 218 4.09 8.75 8.38
C TYR A 218 2.69 8.43 8.92
N LEU A 219 2.17 7.23 8.65
CA LEU A 219 0.91 6.76 9.23
C LEU A 219 1.00 6.65 10.76
N GLY A 220 2.06 6.00 11.26
CA GLY A 220 2.32 5.91 12.70
C GLY A 220 2.49 7.28 13.35
N GLN A 221 3.19 8.20 12.68
CA GLN A 221 3.35 9.59 13.13
C GLN A 221 1.99 10.31 13.20
N ALA A 222 1.14 10.20 12.17
CA ALA A 222 -0.18 10.80 12.16
C ALA A 222 -1.05 10.26 13.31
N ALA A 223 -1.04 8.95 13.56
CA ALA A 223 -1.76 8.33 14.66
C ALA A 223 -1.29 8.84 16.03
N ARG A 224 0.02 8.91 16.26
CA ARG A 224 0.59 9.44 17.51
C ARG A 224 0.28 10.92 17.72
N MET A 225 0.37 11.72 16.67
CA MET A 225 -0.01 13.13 16.71
C MET A 225 -1.51 13.29 17.01
N ALA A 226 -2.39 12.48 16.40
CA ALA A 226 -3.82 12.49 16.67
C ALA A 226 -4.16 12.12 18.12
N GLN A 227 -3.50 11.09 18.67
CA GLN A 227 -3.63 10.70 20.08
C GLN A 227 -3.26 11.84 21.03
N MET A 228 -2.12 12.51 20.79
CA MET A 228 -1.70 13.65 21.61
C MET A 228 -2.58 14.87 21.42
N PHE A 229 -2.99 15.16 20.19
CA PHE A 229 -3.89 16.27 19.86
C PHE A 229 -5.21 16.15 20.63
N ARG A 230 -5.80 14.94 20.69
CA ARG A 230 -7.03 14.67 21.46
C ARG A 230 -6.87 15.06 22.94
N ILE A 231 -5.76 14.69 23.57
CA ILE A 231 -5.50 15.00 24.99
C ILE A 231 -5.38 16.50 25.22
N VAL A 232 -4.67 17.20 24.34
CA VAL A 232 -4.47 18.66 24.44
C VAL A 232 -5.79 19.41 24.25
N GLN A 233 -6.66 18.95 23.35
CA GLN A 233 -7.93 19.62 23.06
C GLN A 233 -9.00 19.43 24.15
N ILE A 234 -9.02 18.29 24.87
CA ILE A 234 -9.98 18.04 25.97
C ILE A 234 -9.95 19.14 27.05
N HIS A 235 -8.83 19.85 27.20
CA HIS A 235 -8.63 20.86 28.25
C HIS A 235 -8.96 22.29 27.79
N GLN A 236 -9.43 22.50 26.57
CA GLN A 236 -9.78 23.84 26.08
C GLN A 236 -11.21 24.23 26.49
N PRO A 237 -11.46 25.50 26.87
CA PRO A 237 -12.80 25.96 27.20
C PRO A 237 -13.74 25.84 26.00
N SER A 238 -15.02 25.55 26.28
CA SER A 238 -16.06 25.35 25.27
C SER A 238 -16.21 26.58 24.37
N ASP A 239 -15.80 26.41 23.11
CA ASP A 239 -15.90 27.39 22.02
C ASP A 239 -17.25 27.19 21.29
N PRO A 240 -17.95 28.25 20.83
CA PRO A 240 -19.06 28.11 19.88
C PRO A 240 -18.76 27.19 18.69
N ASP A 241 -17.51 27.13 18.21
CA ASP A 241 -17.06 26.27 17.10
C ASP A 241 -16.60 24.87 17.55
N ASN A 242 -16.85 24.48 18.81
CA ASN A 242 -16.34 23.22 19.37
C ASN A 242 -16.77 21.99 18.56
N PHE A 243 -18.03 21.97 18.10
CA PHE A 243 -18.53 20.87 17.27
C PHE A 243 -17.74 20.69 15.97
N LEU A 244 -17.44 21.79 15.25
CA LEU A 244 -16.70 21.73 13.98
C LEU A 244 -15.27 21.20 14.19
N LYS A 245 -14.61 21.62 15.27
CA LYS A 245 -13.26 21.15 15.62
C LYS A 245 -13.29 19.65 15.96
N GLU A 246 -14.25 19.22 16.77
CA GLU A 246 -14.43 17.82 17.15
C GLU A 246 -14.77 16.93 15.95
N GLU A 247 -15.68 17.34 15.07
CA GLU A 247 -16.03 16.58 13.87
C GLU A 247 -14.87 16.54 12.87
N SER A 248 -14.12 17.65 12.69
CA SER A 248 -12.93 17.67 11.84
C SER A 248 -11.84 16.71 12.36
N PHE A 249 -11.63 16.68 13.68
CA PHE A 249 -10.72 15.71 14.30
C PHE A 249 -11.23 14.27 14.13
N ARG A 250 -12.51 14.01 14.40
CA ARG A 250 -13.15 12.69 14.26
C ARG A 250 -13.01 12.13 12.86
N ARG A 251 -13.31 12.94 11.83
CA ARG A 251 -13.11 12.57 10.42
C ARG A 251 -11.64 12.32 10.09
N THR A 252 -10.73 13.10 10.65
CA THR A 252 -9.28 12.88 10.47
C THR A 252 -8.82 11.56 11.11
N LEU A 253 -9.31 11.22 12.31
CA LEU A 253 -9.03 9.95 12.96
C LEU A 253 -9.56 8.76 12.14
N TRP A 254 -10.76 8.88 11.58
CA TRP A 254 -11.31 7.86 10.69
C TRP A 254 -10.55 7.75 9.36
N LEU A 255 -9.98 8.85 8.85
CA LEU A 255 -9.07 8.79 7.70
C LEU A 255 -7.78 8.02 8.04
N ILE A 256 -7.21 8.24 9.22
CA ILE A 256 -6.06 7.45 9.71
C ILE A 256 -6.45 5.96 9.80
N TYR A 257 -7.62 5.64 10.36
CA TYR A 257 -8.13 4.27 10.40
C TYR A 257 -8.25 3.64 9.01
N ILE A 258 -8.79 4.37 8.03
CA ILE A 258 -8.90 3.89 6.65
C ILE A 258 -7.51 3.55 6.07
N LEU A 259 -6.54 4.46 6.24
CA LEU A 259 -5.17 4.25 5.76
C LEU A 259 -4.46 3.10 6.49
N ASP A 260 -4.72 2.94 7.79
CA ASP A 260 -4.24 1.82 8.61
C ASP A 260 -4.69 0.48 8.02
N CYS A 261 -5.99 0.36 7.71
CA CYS A 261 -6.54 -0.84 7.09
C CYS A 261 -5.88 -1.20 5.74
N PHE A 262 -5.42 -0.20 4.99
CA PHE A 262 -4.76 -0.42 3.70
C PHE A 262 -3.27 -0.72 3.80
N LEU A 263 -2.58 -0.28 4.87
CA LEU A 263 -1.11 -0.28 4.91
C LEU A 263 -0.50 -1.21 5.95
N THR A 264 -1.26 -1.62 6.97
CA THR A 264 -0.73 -2.41 8.11
C THR A 264 -1.29 -3.81 8.19
N SER A 265 -2.07 -4.25 7.20
CA SER A 265 -2.66 -5.60 7.19
C SER A 265 -1.69 -6.70 6.72
N SER A 266 -0.39 -6.40 6.62
CA SER A 266 0.66 -7.34 6.23
C SER A 266 1.39 -7.93 7.44
N PRO A 267 1.85 -9.19 7.41
CA PRO A 267 2.73 -9.73 8.44
C PRO A 267 3.93 -8.81 8.74
N GLY A 268 4.20 -8.57 10.03
CA GLY A 268 5.31 -7.73 10.48
C GLY A 268 5.05 -6.22 10.49
N ARG A 269 3.89 -5.75 10.01
CA ARG A 269 3.42 -4.36 10.23
C ARG A 269 2.36 -4.36 11.32
N HIS A 270 2.50 -3.45 12.28
CA HIS A 270 1.54 -3.31 13.36
C HIS A 270 0.57 -2.18 13.04
N PRO A 271 -0.72 -2.32 13.38
CA PRO A 271 -1.69 -1.24 13.28
C PRO A 271 -1.20 0.02 14.01
N ALA A 272 -1.34 1.16 13.35
CA ALA A 272 -1.07 2.48 13.92
C ALA A 272 -2.12 2.87 14.96
N LEU A 273 -3.35 2.37 14.81
CA LEU A 273 -4.45 2.52 15.77
C LEU A 273 -4.80 1.18 16.41
N SER A 274 -4.99 1.17 17.72
CA SER A 274 -5.55 0.05 18.46
C SER A 274 -7.08 0.07 18.45
N SER A 275 -7.72 -1.04 18.84
CA SER A 275 -9.18 -1.09 19.01
C SER A 275 -9.68 -0.07 20.05
N LEU A 276 -8.89 0.18 21.10
CA LEU A 276 -9.21 1.16 22.14
C LEU A 276 -9.17 2.61 21.65
N ASP A 277 -8.40 2.91 20.60
CA ASP A 277 -8.34 4.26 20.04
C ASP A 277 -9.66 4.65 19.34
N ILE A 278 -10.44 3.68 18.88
CA ILE A 278 -11.62 3.89 18.02
C ILE A 278 -12.94 3.41 18.61
N VAL A 279 -12.93 2.58 19.66
CA VAL A 279 -14.14 1.89 20.18
C VAL A 279 -15.27 2.86 20.56
N ASP A 280 -14.94 3.98 21.18
CA ASP A 280 -15.91 4.99 21.65
C ASP A 280 -16.06 6.17 20.69
N VAL A 281 -15.46 6.09 19.50
CA VAL A 281 -15.49 7.17 18.51
C VAL A 281 -16.75 7.02 17.67
N ALA A 282 -17.58 8.06 17.66
CA ALA A 282 -18.74 8.13 16.77
C ALA A 282 -18.30 8.09 15.30
N LEU A 283 -19.11 7.49 14.42
CA LEU A 283 -18.89 7.60 12.99
C LEU A 283 -19.01 9.07 12.52
N PRO A 284 -18.51 9.41 11.32
CA PRO A 284 -18.72 10.73 10.72
C PRO A 284 -20.20 11.06 10.54
N CYS A 285 -20.60 12.29 10.89
CA CYS A 285 -21.96 12.75 10.65
C CYS A 285 -22.20 13.10 9.17
N GLN A 286 -23.45 13.41 8.80
CA GLN A 286 -23.77 13.90 7.45
C GLN A 286 -23.02 15.19 7.11
N ASP A 287 -22.71 15.37 5.83
CA ASP A 287 -21.99 16.56 5.34
C ASP A 287 -22.77 17.85 5.55
N MET A 288 -24.11 17.80 5.60
CA MET A 288 -24.93 18.95 5.96
C MET A 288 -24.58 19.45 7.37
N ASN A 289 -24.58 18.55 8.36
CA ASN A 289 -24.22 18.89 9.73
C ASN A 289 -22.78 19.39 9.83
N PHE A 290 -21.86 18.75 9.12
CA PHE A 290 -20.46 19.15 9.11
C PHE A 290 -20.29 20.54 8.50
N ASN A 291 -20.85 20.81 7.31
CA ASN A 291 -20.69 22.08 6.60
C ASN A 291 -21.30 23.28 7.34
N PHE A 292 -22.39 23.07 8.08
CA PHE A 292 -23.09 24.13 8.83
C PHE A 292 -22.74 24.16 10.32
N GLY A 293 -21.83 23.29 10.78
CA GLY A 293 -21.48 23.19 12.19
C GLY A 293 -22.66 22.85 13.11
N SER A 294 -23.63 22.08 12.62
CA SER A 294 -24.86 21.73 13.35
C SER A 294 -24.67 20.46 14.19
N PRO A 295 -24.62 20.55 15.53
CA PRO A 295 -24.28 19.42 16.39
C PRO A 295 -25.28 18.27 16.29
N VAL A 296 -24.75 17.04 16.18
CA VAL A 296 -25.53 15.79 16.14
C VAL A 296 -24.77 14.65 16.79
N PHE A 297 -25.52 13.68 17.33
CA PHE A 297 -24.98 12.43 17.84
C PHE A 297 -25.30 11.31 16.86
N VAL A 298 -24.28 10.55 16.48
CA VAL A 298 -24.37 9.42 15.55
C VAL A 298 -23.69 8.21 16.17
N ARG A 299 -24.09 7.01 15.74
CA ARG A 299 -23.59 5.75 16.29
C ARG A 299 -22.08 5.56 16.12
N THR A 300 -21.46 4.76 16.99
CA THR A 300 -20.08 4.28 16.85
C THR A 300 -19.99 3.14 15.82
N LEU A 301 -18.78 2.62 15.58
CA LEU A 301 -18.55 1.47 14.70
C LEU A 301 -19.29 0.20 15.17
N SER A 302 -19.47 0.02 16.49
CA SER A 302 -20.24 -1.09 17.07
C SER A 302 -21.76 -0.88 17.04
N GLY A 303 -22.23 0.27 16.56
CA GLY A 303 -23.65 0.57 16.40
C GLY A 303 -24.32 1.18 17.64
N VAL A 304 -23.58 1.44 18.71
CA VAL A 304 -24.10 2.03 19.95
C VAL A 304 -23.97 3.56 19.95
N ALA A 305 -24.70 4.23 20.84
CA ALA A 305 -24.54 5.66 21.10
C ALA A 305 -23.13 5.96 21.65
N PRO A 306 -22.49 7.07 21.26
CA PRO A 306 -21.20 7.46 21.81
C PRO A 306 -21.36 7.86 23.28
N GLY A 307 -20.36 7.58 24.12
CA GLY A 307 -20.44 7.83 25.57
C GLY A 307 -20.62 9.30 25.99
N VAL A 308 -20.44 10.24 25.06
CA VAL A 308 -20.70 11.69 25.25
C VAL A 308 -22.14 12.11 24.95
N ALA A 309 -22.99 11.19 24.47
CA ALA A 309 -24.40 11.48 24.22
C ALA A 309 -25.10 11.84 25.56
N PRO A 310 -25.90 12.92 25.63
CA PRO A 310 -26.57 13.35 26.85
C PRO A 310 -27.56 12.32 27.40
N ASP A 311 -28.17 11.57 26.48
CA ASP A 311 -29.11 10.49 26.75
C ASP A 311 -28.74 9.30 25.84
N PRO A 312 -28.33 8.15 26.40
CA PRO A 312 -28.00 6.94 25.63
C PRO A 312 -29.18 6.40 24.80
N ASP A 313 -30.42 6.71 25.22
CA ASP A 313 -31.65 6.25 24.55
C ASP A 313 -32.18 7.29 23.55
N ALA A 314 -31.53 8.45 23.42
CA ALA A 314 -31.93 9.45 22.43
C ALA A 314 -31.78 8.90 21.00
N PRO A 315 -32.71 9.24 20.09
CA PRO A 315 -32.63 8.81 18.70
C PRO A 315 -31.35 9.35 18.07
N LEU A 316 -30.49 8.44 17.60
CA LEU A 316 -29.26 8.79 16.90
C LEU A 316 -29.58 9.31 15.51
N ALA A 317 -28.84 10.33 15.08
CA ALA A 317 -28.90 10.81 13.72
C ALA A 317 -28.23 9.83 12.74
N ASP A 318 -28.59 9.96 11.46
CA ASP A 318 -28.00 9.18 10.39
C ASP A 318 -26.51 9.51 10.19
N VAL A 319 -25.75 8.50 9.79
CA VAL A 319 -24.32 8.65 9.47
C VAL A 319 -24.12 9.27 8.07
N GLY A 320 -23.00 9.94 7.87
CA GLY A 320 -22.65 10.59 6.59
C GLY A 320 -22.00 9.66 5.56
N GLU A 321 -21.78 10.18 4.36
CA GLU A 321 -21.14 9.46 3.24
C GLU A 321 -19.75 8.92 3.61
N PHE A 322 -18.97 9.73 4.33
CA PHE A 322 -17.64 9.32 4.81
C PHE A 322 -17.70 8.15 5.80
N ALA A 323 -18.78 8.02 6.58
CA ALA A 323 -18.98 6.87 7.45
C ALA A 323 -19.17 5.57 6.66
N TYR A 324 -19.80 5.61 5.49
CA TYR A 324 -19.93 4.44 4.63
C TYR A 324 -18.60 4.02 4.00
N ILE A 325 -17.66 4.94 3.76
CA ILE A 325 -16.28 4.59 3.40
C ILE A 325 -15.60 3.86 4.59
N VAL A 326 -15.78 4.34 5.82
CA VAL A 326 -15.25 3.67 7.03
C VAL A 326 -15.81 2.24 7.15
N LEU A 327 -17.13 2.06 6.99
CA LEU A 327 -17.79 0.76 7.07
C LEU A 327 -17.33 -0.19 5.96
N ALA A 328 -17.27 0.28 4.70
CA ALA A 328 -16.76 -0.52 3.60
C ALA A 328 -15.29 -0.92 3.81
N THR A 329 -14.49 -0.03 4.39
CA THR A 329 -13.08 -0.30 4.73
C THR A 329 -12.94 -1.29 5.89
N LYS A 330 -13.88 -1.30 6.85
CA LYS A 330 -13.95 -2.30 7.92
C LYS A 330 -14.28 -3.70 7.37
N ALA A 331 -15.21 -3.80 6.41
CA ALA A 331 -15.47 -5.06 5.73
C ALA A 331 -14.23 -5.53 4.95
N TRP A 332 -13.57 -4.63 4.22
CA TRP A 332 -12.29 -4.91 3.56
C TRP A 332 -11.24 -5.45 4.54
N ARG A 333 -11.04 -4.80 5.69
CA ARG A 333 -10.12 -5.25 6.74
C ARG A 333 -10.45 -6.67 7.22
N SER A 334 -11.73 -6.98 7.45
CA SER A 334 -12.16 -8.30 7.90
C SER A 334 -11.88 -9.39 6.87
N VAL A 335 -12.03 -9.08 5.58
CA VAL A 335 -11.65 -9.99 4.48
C VAL A 335 -10.13 -10.19 4.43
N VAL A 336 -9.35 -9.11 4.50
CA VAL A 336 -7.89 -9.18 4.49
C VAL A 336 -7.36 -9.96 5.71
N GLU A 337 -7.96 -9.77 6.89
CA GLU A 337 -7.62 -10.54 8.09
C GLU A 337 -7.86 -12.04 7.87
N MET A 338 -9.00 -12.43 7.28
CA MET A 338 -9.24 -13.83 6.90
C MET A 338 -8.17 -14.35 5.94
N MET A 339 -7.82 -13.57 4.91
CA MET A 339 -6.81 -13.98 3.92
C MET A 339 -5.42 -14.19 4.55
N THR A 340 -5.03 -13.33 5.49
CA THR A 340 -3.68 -13.31 6.07
C THR A 340 -3.50 -14.23 7.28
N THR A 341 -4.59 -14.66 7.92
CA THR A 341 -4.56 -15.53 9.12
C THR A 341 -4.93 -16.97 8.83
N THR A 342 -5.38 -17.28 7.61
CA THR A 342 -5.92 -18.60 7.25
C THR A 342 -5.07 -19.28 6.17
N SER A 343 -4.64 -20.52 6.45
CA SER A 343 -3.99 -21.42 5.49
C SER A 343 -5.02 -22.18 4.65
N ILE A 344 -4.58 -23.11 3.79
CA ILE A 344 -5.48 -24.06 3.12
C ILE A 344 -6.15 -24.96 4.17
N ASP A 345 -5.39 -25.47 5.15
CA ASP A 345 -5.91 -26.42 6.15
C ASP A 345 -6.86 -25.80 7.18
N THR A 346 -6.71 -24.49 7.45
CA THR A 346 -7.52 -23.76 8.44
C THR A 346 -8.69 -23.01 7.81
N PHE A 347 -8.88 -23.16 6.49
CA PHE A 347 -9.95 -22.52 5.76
C PHE A 347 -11.34 -22.94 6.27
N SER A 348 -12.23 -21.96 6.38
CA SER A 348 -13.60 -22.16 6.82
C SER A 348 -14.58 -21.48 5.85
N GLU A 349 -15.40 -22.30 5.19
CA GLU A 349 -16.49 -21.82 4.34
C GLU A 349 -17.50 -20.98 5.15
N ALA A 350 -17.79 -21.38 6.40
CA ALA A 350 -18.66 -20.62 7.30
C ALA A 350 -18.15 -19.19 7.51
N ARG A 351 -16.82 -19.01 7.65
CA ARG A 351 -16.23 -17.66 7.77
C ARG A 351 -16.41 -16.84 6.50
N CYS A 352 -16.37 -17.46 5.32
CA CYS A 352 -16.66 -16.77 4.06
C CYS A 352 -18.12 -16.30 4.02
N LEU A 353 -19.07 -17.15 4.43
CA LEU A 353 -20.49 -16.78 4.49
C LEU A 353 -20.74 -15.62 5.47
N ASP A 354 -20.09 -15.62 6.64
CA ASP A 354 -20.18 -14.51 7.59
C ASP A 354 -19.67 -13.18 7.00
N LEU A 355 -18.55 -13.24 6.26
CA LEU A 355 -17.99 -12.06 5.59
C LEU A 355 -18.89 -11.56 4.46
N GLU A 356 -19.49 -12.46 3.68
CA GLU A 356 -20.48 -12.08 2.66
C GLU A 356 -21.70 -11.40 3.30
N ALA A 357 -22.22 -11.96 4.39
CA ALA A 357 -23.33 -11.38 5.14
C ALA A 357 -22.98 -9.99 5.72
N GLU A 358 -21.74 -9.79 6.19
CA GLU A 358 -21.25 -8.49 6.64
C GLU A 358 -21.21 -7.46 5.50
N ILE A 359 -20.69 -7.84 4.33
CA ILE A 359 -20.64 -6.99 3.14
C ILE A 359 -22.07 -6.59 2.71
N ASP A 360 -22.99 -7.56 2.66
CA ASP A 360 -24.36 -7.33 2.24
C ASP A 360 -25.16 -6.51 3.26
N ALA A 361 -24.91 -6.69 4.56
CA ALA A 361 -25.50 -5.84 5.60
C ALA A 361 -25.11 -4.37 5.40
N ILE A 362 -23.86 -4.09 5.03
CA ILE A 362 -23.43 -2.73 4.71
C ILE A 362 -24.15 -2.21 3.47
N ARG A 363 -24.24 -3.00 2.39
CA ARG A 363 -24.97 -2.63 1.17
C ARG A 363 -26.43 -2.27 1.45
N GLN A 364 -27.10 -3.06 2.28
CA GLN A 364 -28.50 -2.86 2.67
C GLN A 364 -28.68 -1.65 3.60
N SER A 365 -27.65 -1.28 4.37
CA SER A 365 -27.68 -0.10 5.23
C SER A 365 -27.48 1.23 4.48
N LEU A 366 -27.07 1.19 3.20
CA LEU A 366 -26.86 2.41 2.42
C LEU A 366 -28.18 3.18 2.19
N PRO A 367 -28.17 4.52 2.32
CA PRO A 367 -29.33 5.34 1.97
C PRO A 367 -29.73 5.13 0.51
N VAL A 368 -31.00 5.35 0.19
CA VAL A 368 -31.57 5.08 -1.16
C VAL A 368 -30.78 5.73 -2.29
N HIS A 369 -30.19 6.90 -2.05
CA HIS A 369 -29.38 7.61 -3.04
C HIS A 369 -27.98 6.98 -3.23
N PHE A 370 -27.40 6.35 -2.20
CA PHE A 370 -26.13 5.60 -2.28
C PHE A 370 -26.28 4.12 -2.62
N ALA A 371 -27.50 3.57 -2.61
CA ALA A 371 -27.76 2.19 -3.00
C ALA A 371 -27.33 1.94 -4.46
N ASP A 372 -26.72 0.78 -4.71
CA ASP A 372 -26.23 0.42 -6.05
C ASP A 372 -27.40 0.12 -6.99
N LYS A 373 -27.68 1.05 -7.92
CA LYS A 373 -28.71 0.88 -8.95
C LYS A 373 -28.18 1.38 -10.30
N PRO A 374 -28.66 0.81 -11.42
CA PRO A 374 -28.28 1.27 -12.75
C PRO A 374 -28.46 2.78 -12.92
N GLY A 375 -27.40 3.45 -13.37
CA GLY A 375 -27.40 4.90 -13.62
C GLY A 375 -27.11 5.79 -12.40
N GLN A 376 -27.11 5.26 -11.17
CA GLN A 376 -26.87 6.08 -9.96
C GLN A 376 -25.49 6.74 -9.95
N ILE A 377 -24.45 6.03 -10.41
CA ILE A 377 -23.11 6.60 -10.54
C ILE A 377 -23.11 7.89 -11.38
N ASN A 378 -23.88 7.96 -12.47
CA ASN A 378 -23.92 9.15 -13.33
C ASN A 378 -24.57 10.35 -12.64
N LEU A 379 -25.55 10.11 -11.75
CA LEU A 379 -26.11 11.17 -10.90
C LEU A 379 -25.06 11.67 -9.91
N HIS A 380 -24.35 10.78 -9.24
CA HIS A 380 -23.29 11.16 -8.30
C HIS A 380 -22.13 11.90 -8.98
N VAL A 381 -21.75 11.49 -10.20
CA VAL A 381 -20.80 12.21 -11.04
C VAL A 381 -21.27 13.65 -11.29
N THR A 382 -22.54 13.82 -11.68
CA THR A 382 -23.14 15.15 -11.94
C THR A 382 -23.20 16.00 -10.67
N MET A 383 -23.48 15.39 -9.52
CA MET A 383 -23.58 16.08 -8.22
C MET A 383 -22.22 16.32 -7.55
N GLY A 384 -21.12 15.81 -8.12
CA GLY A 384 -19.77 15.97 -7.59
C GLY A 384 -19.40 14.99 -6.45
N SER A 385 -20.22 13.98 -6.17
CA SER A 385 -19.95 12.91 -5.18
C SER A 385 -19.61 11.56 -5.82
N GLY A 386 -19.35 11.54 -7.13
CA GLY A 386 -19.04 10.33 -7.90
C GLY A 386 -17.88 9.50 -7.35
N PHE A 387 -16.78 10.15 -6.95
CA PHE A 387 -15.63 9.45 -6.36
C PHE A 387 -15.95 8.84 -5.00
N THR A 388 -16.76 9.51 -4.16
CA THR A 388 -17.20 8.98 -2.86
C THR A 388 -18.07 7.75 -3.05
N TYR A 389 -19.07 7.84 -3.95
CA TYR A 389 -19.93 6.72 -4.31
C TYR A 389 -19.11 5.52 -4.82
N ALA A 390 -18.23 5.76 -5.80
CA ALA A 390 -17.42 4.70 -6.38
C ALA A 390 -16.43 4.11 -5.37
N MET A 391 -15.86 4.90 -4.46
CA MET A 391 -14.95 4.39 -3.42
C MET A 391 -15.66 3.37 -2.50
N ILE A 392 -16.89 3.66 -2.07
CA ILE A 392 -17.70 2.75 -1.23
C ILE A 392 -17.93 1.43 -1.95
N HIS A 393 -18.44 1.50 -3.18
CA HIS A 393 -18.83 0.32 -3.94
C HIS A 393 -17.62 -0.47 -4.45
N CYS A 394 -16.53 0.17 -4.86
CA CYS A 394 -15.29 -0.51 -5.22
C CYS A 394 -14.72 -1.31 -4.05
N LEU A 395 -14.73 -0.77 -2.83
CA LEU A 395 -14.28 -1.51 -1.65
C LEU A 395 -15.14 -2.75 -1.39
N LEU A 396 -16.47 -2.61 -1.41
CA LEU A 396 -17.40 -3.72 -1.17
C LEU A 396 -17.33 -4.78 -2.26
N GLN A 397 -17.25 -4.36 -3.52
CA GLN A 397 -17.14 -5.25 -4.68
C GLN A 397 -15.76 -5.95 -4.71
N CYS A 398 -14.68 -5.24 -4.40
CA CYS A 398 -13.35 -5.85 -4.27
C CYS A 398 -13.31 -6.88 -3.14
N ALA A 399 -13.88 -6.56 -1.97
CA ALA A 399 -14.04 -7.51 -0.87
C ALA A 399 -14.85 -8.75 -1.29
N THR A 400 -15.91 -8.57 -2.08
CA THR A 400 -16.72 -9.68 -2.64
C THR A 400 -15.88 -10.57 -3.55
N ILE A 401 -15.06 -9.97 -4.43
CA ILE A 401 -14.16 -10.72 -5.32
C ILE A 401 -13.17 -11.52 -4.48
N PHE A 402 -12.54 -10.93 -3.46
CA PHE A 402 -11.57 -11.62 -2.60
C PHE A 402 -12.17 -12.85 -1.90
N VAL A 403 -13.36 -12.70 -1.29
CA VAL A 403 -14.03 -13.81 -0.58
C VAL A 403 -14.41 -14.94 -1.54
N ASN A 404 -15.00 -14.61 -2.69
CA ASN A 404 -15.41 -15.62 -3.68
C ASN A 404 -14.21 -16.25 -4.37
N ARG A 405 -13.20 -15.47 -4.73
CA ARG A 405 -11.94 -15.96 -5.31
C ARG A 405 -11.22 -16.92 -4.36
N ARG A 406 -11.20 -16.63 -3.06
CA ARG A 406 -10.61 -17.55 -2.06
C ARG A 406 -11.36 -18.87 -2.00
N GLN A 407 -12.69 -18.87 -2.01
CA GLN A 407 -13.49 -20.09 -2.06
C GLN A 407 -13.20 -20.91 -3.33
N ILE A 408 -13.15 -20.27 -4.49
CA ILE A 408 -12.80 -20.93 -5.75
C ILE A 408 -11.40 -21.54 -5.65
N LEU A 409 -10.41 -20.80 -5.13
CA LEU A 409 -9.05 -21.30 -4.95
C LEU A 409 -9.00 -22.57 -4.11
N GLN A 410 -9.78 -22.66 -3.03
CA GLN A 410 -9.83 -23.86 -2.19
C GLN A 410 -10.32 -25.08 -2.97
N ILE A 411 -11.36 -24.91 -3.80
CA ILE A 411 -11.94 -25.98 -4.60
C ILE A 411 -10.96 -26.43 -5.68
N VAL A 412 -10.34 -25.50 -6.42
CA VAL A 412 -9.46 -25.83 -7.56
C VAL A 412 -8.09 -26.36 -7.13
N THR A 413 -7.68 -26.15 -5.87
CA THR A 413 -6.44 -26.70 -5.31
C THR A 413 -6.63 -28.07 -4.65
N ALA A 414 -7.87 -28.58 -4.55
CA ALA A 414 -8.12 -29.90 -4.02
C ALA A 414 -7.54 -30.99 -4.95
N GLU A 415 -7.04 -32.09 -4.37
CA GLU A 415 -6.38 -33.16 -5.13
C GLU A 415 -7.33 -33.85 -6.14
N ASP A 416 -8.63 -33.85 -5.85
CA ASP A 416 -9.70 -34.46 -6.63
C ASP A 416 -10.42 -33.48 -7.57
N PHE A 417 -9.89 -32.26 -7.76
CA PHE A 417 -10.52 -31.26 -8.60
C PHE A 417 -10.67 -31.73 -10.06
N ASN A 418 -11.92 -31.75 -10.55
CA ASN A 418 -12.25 -32.05 -11.93
C ASN A 418 -12.97 -30.87 -12.61
N ALA A 419 -12.38 -30.36 -13.70
CA ALA A 419 -12.92 -29.22 -14.44
C ALA A 419 -14.25 -29.53 -15.18
N ASP A 420 -14.51 -30.78 -15.54
CA ASP A 420 -15.78 -31.20 -16.15
C ASP A 420 -16.90 -31.24 -15.10
N GLU A 421 -16.59 -31.66 -13.88
CA GLU A 421 -17.53 -31.65 -12.75
C GLU A 421 -17.84 -30.22 -12.30
N TRP A 422 -16.82 -29.35 -12.25
CA TRP A 422 -16.99 -27.92 -11.97
C TRP A 422 -18.07 -27.30 -12.87
N ARG A 423 -18.00 -27.55 -14.19
CA ARG A 423 -18.95 -27.01 -15.17
C ARG A 423 -20.39 -27.46 -14.94
N ASN A 424 -20.59 -28.61 -14.29
CA ASN A 424 -21.91 -29.18 -13.99
C ASN A 424 -22.34 -28.93 -12.52
N SER A 425 -21.51 -28.25 -11.73
CA SER A 425 -21.73 -28.03 -10.29
C SER A 425 -22.52 -26.76 -9.97
N ALA A 426 -22.98 -26.64 -8.73
CA ALA A 426 -23.64 -25.44 -8.21
C ALA A 426 -22.69 -24.25 -7.94
N HIS A 427 -21.37 -24.38 -8.21
CA HIS A 427 -20.38 -23.34 -7.96
C HIS A 427 -20.43 -22.16 -8.95
N THR A 428 -21.35 -22.19 -9.92
CA THR A 428 -21.63 -21.08 -10.85
C THR A 428 -21.95 -19.78 -10.13
N GLN A 429 -22.60 -19.84 -8.96
CA GLN A 429 -22.93 -18.66 -8.17
C GLN A 429 -21.69 -17.87 -7.70
N LEU A 430 -20.57 -18.55 -7.41
CA LEU A 430 -19.33 -17.89 -7.01
C LEU A 430 -18.74 -17.08 -8.18
N VAL A 431 -18.78 -17.68 -9.37
CA VAL A 431 -18.33 -17.03 -10.62
C VAL A 431 -19.23 -15.86 -10.96
N ASP A 432 -20.55 -16.03 -10.89
CA ASP A 432 -21.53 -14.96 -11.16
C ASP A 432 -21.32 -13.76 -10.23
N LYS A 433 -21.10 -14.00 -8.93
CA LYS A 433 -20.78 -12.94 -7.96
C LYS A 433 -19.49 -12.18 -8.34
N ILE A 434 -18.44 -12.88 -8.77
CA ILE A 434 -17.19 -12.25 -9.22
C ILE A 434 -17.40 -11.42 -10.49
N PHE A 435 -18.13 -11.94 -11.47
CA PHE A 435 -18.41 -11.21 -12.72
C PHE A 435 -19.28 -9.98 -12.46
N ALA A 436 -20.33 -10.10 -11.63
CA ALA A 436 -21.18 -8.98 -11.25
C ALA A 436 -20.40 -7.89 -10.52
N ALA A 437 -19.58 -8.26 -9.52
CA ALA A 437 -18.71 -7.33 -8.81
C ALA A 437 -17.68 -6.67 -9.74
N SER A 438 -17.07 -7.45 -10.64
CA SER A 438 -16.08 -6.95 -11.61
C SER A 438 -16.70 -5.96 -12.59
N HIS A 439 -17.87 -6.27 -13.14
CA HIS A 439 -18.62 -5.36 -14.00
C HIS A 439 -19.00 -4.08 -13.26
N GLY A 440 -19.46 -4.17 -12.02
CA GLY A 440 -19.76 -3.02 -11.17
C GLY A 440 -18.56 -2.07 -11.05
N ILE A 441 -17.37 -2.59 -10.72
CA ILE A 441 -16.15 -1.82 -10.56
C ILE A 441 -15.84 -1.09 -11.87
N ILE A 442 -15.73 -1.83 -12.97
CA ILE A 442 -15.34 -1.27 -14.27
C ILE A 442 -16.36 -0.25 -14.77
N SER A 443 -17.66 -0.54 -14.64
CA SER A 443 -18.73 0.38 -15.03
C SER A 443 -18.65 1.70 -14.27
N MET A 444 -18.41 1.67 -12.95
CA MET A 444 -18.28 2.90 -12.16
C MET A 444 -17.06 3.73 -12.53
N LEU A 445 -15.91 3.08 -12.74
CA LEU A 445 -14.68 3.79 -13.12
C LEU A 445 -14.80 4.40 -14.51
N VAL A 446 -15.39 3.67 -15.47
CA VAL A 446 -15.68 4.20 -16.81
C VAL A 446 -16.67 5.36 -16.75
N SER A 447 -17.72 5.28 -15.91
CA SER A 447 -18.65 6.40 -15.70
C SER A 447 -17.97 7.65 -15.13
N LEU A 448 -17.03 7.48 -14.19
CA LEU A 448 -16.23 8.59 -13.66
C LEU A 448 -15.33 9.21 -14.71
N GLU A 449 -14.70 8.39 -15.55
CA GLU A 449 -13.85 8.85 -16.65
C GLU A 449 -14.67 9.62 -17.70
N ASN A 450 -15.83 9.10 -18.09
CA ASN A 450 -16.73 9.77 -19.02
C ASN A 450 -17.27 11.10 -18.49
N GLY A 451 -17.42 11.22 -17.16
CA GLY A 451 -17.84 12.45 -16.49
C GLY A 451 -16.72 13.40 -16.13
N ALA A 452 -15.46 13.02 -16.34
CA ALA A 452 -14.32 13.86 -16.04
C ALA A 452 -14.18 15.00 -17.06
N ASP A 453 -13.56 16.09 -16.62
CA ASP A 453 -13.19 17.18 -17.51
C ASP A 453 -12.10 16.69 -18.49
N LYS A 454 -12.36 16.82 -19.79
CA LYS A 454 -11.49 16.33 -20.86
C LYS A 454 -10.13 17.04 -20.89
N ASP A 455 -10.07 18.25 -20.35
CA ASP A 455 -8.84 19.04 -20.29
C ASP A 455 -8.02 18.74 -19.02
N SER A 456 -8.55 17.89 -18.12
CA SER A 456 -7.90 17.48 -16.88
C SER A 456 -7.35 16.06 -16.97
N ILE A 457 -6.15 15.84 -16.42
CA ILE A 457 -5.63 14.48 -16.25
C ILE A 457 -6.40 13.83 -15.09
N LEU A 458 -7.07 12.72 -15.37
CA LEU A 458 -7.83 11.97 -14.35
C LEU A 458 -6.88 11.07 -13.57
N CYS A 459 -6.88 11.21 -12.25
CA CYS A 459 -6.09 10.35 -11.37
C CYS A 459 -7.02 9.57 -10.43
N PHE A 460 -7.21 8.28 -10.72
CA PHE A 460 -8.00 7.43 -9.85
C PHE A 460 -7.25 7.15 -8.53
N PRO A 461 -7.98 7.10 -7.39
CA PRO A 461 -7.44 6.59 -6.14
C PRO A 461 -6.86 5.18 -6.29
N ILE A 462 -5.75 4.91 -5.59
CA ILE A 462 -5.01 3.64 -5.65
C ILE A 462 -5.93 2.44 -5.39
N VAL A 463 -6.83 2.54 -4.40
CA VAL A 463 -7.79 1.47 -4.06
C VAL A 463 -8.74 1.14 -5.20
N MET A 464 -9.20 2.15 -5.94
CA MET A 464 -10.10 1.95 -7.07
C MET A 464 -9.36 1.28 -8.23
N LEU A 465 -8.12 1.69 -8.49
CA LEU A 465 -7.24 1.03 -9.47
C LEU A 465 -6.94 -0.42 -9.06
N PHE A 466 -6.65 -0.66 -7.79
CA PHE A 466 -6.44 -2.02 -7.29
C PHE A 466 -7.70 -2.90 -7.42
N SER A 467 -8.88 -2.32 -7.19
CA SER A 467 -10.16 -3.00 -7.42
C SER A 467 -10.35 -3.39 -8.89
N ALA A 468 -10.01 -2.49 -9.83
CA ALA A 468 -10.05 -2.78 -11.27
C ALA A 468 -9.02 -3.84 -11.69
N PHE A 469 -7.80 -3.79 -11.15
CA PHE A 469 -6.80 -4.84 -11.35
C PHE A 469 -7.31 -6.20 -10.85
N THR A 470 -7.88 -6.24 -9.65
CA THR A 470 -8.42 -7.47 -9.05
C THR A 470 -9.56 -8.03 -9.89
N ALA A 471 -10.46 -7.17 -10.38
CA ALA A 471 -11.52 -7.54 -11.31
C ALA A 471 -10.98 -8.15 -12.61
N GLY A 472 -10.09 -7.43 -13.31
CA GLY A 472 -9.53 -7.87 -14.57
C GLY A 472 -8.69 -9.16 -14.45
N SER A 473 -7.80 -9.24 -13.46
CA SER A 473 -6.96 -10.42 -13.26
C SER A 473 -7.76 -11.65 -12.84
N THR A 474 -8.75 -11.50 -11.96
CA THR A 474 -9.59 -12.62 -11.52
C THR A 474 -10.47 -13.12 -12.67
N VAL A 475 -11.09 -12.22 -13.44
CA VAL A 475 -11.90 -12.61 -14.62
C VAL A 475 -11.03 -13.28 -15.70
N ALA A 476 -9.84 -12.74 -15.97
CA ALA A 476 -8.90 -13.38 -16.90
C ALA A 476 -8.51 -14.79 -16.43
N TYR A 477 -8.23 -14.96 -15.14
CA TYR A 477 -7.93 -16.28 -14.56
C TYR A 477 -9.08 -17.27 -14.72
N LEU A 478 -10.30 -16.88 -14.36
CA LEU A 478 -11.48 -17.75 -14.47
C LEU A 478 -11.72 -18.18 -15.93
N TYR A 479 -11.51 -17.28 -16.88
CA TYR A 479 -11.62 -17.59 -18.30
C TYR A 479 -10.51 -18.53 -18.77
N LEU A 480 -9.24 -18.20 -18.49
CA LEU A 480 -8.07 -18.98 -18.94
C LEU A 480 -8.03 -20.40 -18.36
N LYS A 481 -8.50 -20.57 -17.11
CA LYS A 481 -8.61 -21.89 -16.47
C LYS A 481 -9.82 -22.68 -17.01
N GLY A 482 -10.78 -22.01 -17.65
CA GLY A 482 -12.02 -22.61 -18.13
C GLY A 482 -13.04 -22.86 -17.02
N LEU A 483 -13.01 -22.02 -15.98
CA LEU A 483 -13.98 -22.00 -14.88
C LEU A 483 -15.18 -21.11 -15.19
N ALA A 484 -15.00 -20.14 -16.11
CA ALA A 484 -16.06 -19.26 -16.57
C ALA A 484 -17.00 -19.97 -17.56
N PRO A 485 -18.33 -19.71 -17.50
CA PRO A 485 -19.28 -20.15 -18.51
C PRO A 485 -18.93 -19.65 -19.93
N SER A 486 -19.27 -20.41 -20.96
CA SER A 486 -18.96 -20.03 -22.35
C SER A 486 -19.79 -18.86 -22.89
N ASN A 487 -20.92 -18.51 -22.25
CA ASN A 487 -21.76 -17.39 -22.64
C ASN A 487 -21.26 -16.03 -22.13
N VAL A 488 -20.19 -15.98 -21.33
CA VAL A 488 -19.63 -14.73 -20.78
C VAL A 488 -18.30 -14.31 -21.41
N THR A 489 -17.90 -14.92 -22.53
CA THR A 489 -16.64 -14.62 -23.23
C THR A 489 -16.49 -13.14 -23.57
N ASP A 490 -17.49 -12.53 -24.20
CA ASP A 490 -17.45 -11.12 -24.57
C ASP A 490 -17.35 -10.21 -23.34
N THR A 491 -18.11 -10.54 -22.29
CA THR A 491 -18.06 -9.81 -21.01
C THR A 491 -16.68 -9.91 -20.36
N ALA A 492 -16.07 -11.10 -20.38
CA ALA A 492 -14.73 -11.31 -19.84
C ALA A 492 -13.68 -10.48 -20.61
N LEU A 493 -13.73 -10.53 -21.95
CA LEU A 493 -12.86 -9.74 -22.82
C LEU A 493 -12.98 -8.24 -22.56
N LEU A 494 -14.21 -7.73 -22.43
CA LEU A 494 -14.48 -6.32 -22.13
C LEU A 494 -13.93 -5.90 -20.78
N ILE A 495 -14.22 -6.67 -19.72
CA ILE A 495 -13.72 -6.39 -18.36
C ILE A 495 -12.19 -6.36 -18.35
N VAL A 496 -11.53 -7.36 -18.95
CA VAL A 496 -10.06 -7.46 -18.97
C VAL A 496 -9.45 -6.31 -19.77
N ARG A 497 -10.03 -5.97 -20.92
CA ARG A 497 -9.58 -4.84 -21.76
C ARG A 497 -9.67 -3.52 -21.01
N ASP A 498 -10.81 -3.23 -20.41
CA ASP A 498 -11.05 -1.94 -19.74
C ASP A 498 -10.24 -1.85 -18.45
N SER A 499 -10.08 -2.96 -17.71
CA SER A 499 -9.16 -3.05 -16.57
C SER A 499 -7.71 -2.74 -16.99
N LEU A 500 -7.24 -3.31 -18.10
CA LEU A 500 -5.90 -3.07 -18.61
C LEU A 500 -5.69 -1.62 -19.02
N ARG A 501 -6.69 -0.99 -19.65
CA ARG A 501 -6.65 0.44 -19.99
C ARG A 501 -6.50 1.29 -18.72
N LEU A 502 -7.34 1.06 -17.71
CA LEU A 502 -7.25 1.76 -16.43
C LEU A 502 -5.89 1.55 -15.74
N MET A 503 -5.27 0.37 -15.89
CA MET A 503 -3.94 0.10 -15.35
C MET A 503 -2.83 0.82 -16.12
N ASN A 504 -2.95 0.97 -17.44
CA ASN A 504 -2.00 1.74 -18.25
C ASN A 504 -1.99 3.19 -17.77
N ASP A 505 -3.17 3.82 -17.71
CA ASP A 505 -3.32 5.22 -17.30
C ASP A 505 -2.90 5.41 -15.82
N GLY A 506 -3.27 4.46 -14.97
CA GLY A 506 -2.91 4.45 -13.56
C GLY A 506 -1.40 4.34 -13.31
N ALA A 507 -0.67 3.57 -14.14
CA ALA A 507 0.77 3.38 -14.02
C ALA A 507 1.59 4.63 -14.34
N GLU A 508 1.04 5.57 -15.13
CA GLU A 508 1.67 6.87 -15.36
C GLU A 508 1.62 7.77 -14.13
N SER A 509 0.52 7.66 -13.35
CA SER A 509 0.29 8.47 -12.14
C SER A 509 0.94 7.87 -10.90
N TRP A 510 0.90 6.54 -10.78
CA TRP A 510 1.24 5.80 -9.58
C TRP A 510 2.25 4.70 -9.90
N PRO A 511 3.52 4.86 -9.49
CA PRO A 511 4.52 3.82 -9.61
C PRO A 511 4.08 2.46 -9.05
N LEU A 512 3.24 2.45 -8.00
CA LEU A 512 2.65 1.26 -7.39
C LEU A 512 1.83 0.41 -8.36
N VAL A 513 1.24 1.00 -9.40
CA VAL A 513 0.38 0.31 -10.37
C VAL A 513 1.19 -0.43 -11.45
N MET A 514 2.47 -0.08 -11.65
CA MET A 514 3.31 -0.67 -12.69
C MET A 514 3.36 -2.22 -12.66
N PRO A 515 3.54 -2.89 -11.50
CA PRO A 515 3.54 -4.36 -11.45
C PRO A 515 2.18 -4.96 -11.85
N TRP A 516 1.07 -4.36 -11.43
CA TRP A 516 -0.30 -4.79 -11.77
C TRP A 516 -0.55 -4.68 -13.28
N ASN A 517 -0.11 -3.57 -13.87
CA ASN A 517 -0.19 -3.33 -15.30
C ASN A 517 0.57 -4.41 -16.10
N ARG A 518 1.82 -4.70 -15.72
CA ARG A 518 2.64 -5.74 -16.36
C ARG A 518 1.99 -7.12 -16.25
N HIS A 519 1.49 -7.46 -15.07
CA HIS A 519 0.83 -8.74 -14.82
C HIS A 519 -0.43 -8.89 -15.70
N LEU A 520 -1.33 -7.90 -15.67
CA LEU A 520 -2.56 -7.94 -16.44
C LEU A 520 -2.30 -7.89 -17.97
N THR A 521 -1.21 -7.25 -18.41
CA THR A 521 -0.79 -7.25 -19.82
C THR A 521 -0.52 -8.66 -20.33
N VAL A 522 0.19 -9.48 -19.53
CA VAL A 522 0.49 -10.88 -19.87
C VAL A 522 -0.79 -11.69 -19.95
N MET A 523 -1.66 -11.60 -18.92
CA MET A 523 -2.93 -12.31 -18.91
C MET A 523 -3.83 -11.93 -20.09
N ALA A 524 -3.95 -10.63 -20.37
CA ALA A 524 -4.76 -10.13 -21.48
C ALA A 524 -4.21 -10.56 -22.84
N LYS A 525 -2.88 -10.68 -22.99
CA LYS A 525 -2.27 -11.19 -24.24
C LYS A 525 -2.66 -12.65 -24.45
N VAL A 526 -2.41 -13.52 -23.46
CA VAL A 526 -2.72 -14.96 -23.56
C VAL A 526 -4.21 -15.19 -23.81
N LEU A 527 -5.07 -14.41 -23.13
CA LEU A 527 -6.52 -14.50 -23.30
C LEU A 527 -6.97 -14.15 -24.74
N ARG A 528 -6.38 -13.11 -25.36
CA ARG A 528 -6.65 -12.77 -26.77
C ARG A 528 -6.11 -13.82 -27.74
N ASP A 529 -4.93 -14.37 -27.48
CA ASP A 529 -4.30 -15.37 -28.35
C ASP A 529 -5.12 -16.67 -28.39
N ILE A 530 -5.76 -17.06 -27.28
CA ILE A 530 -6.67 -18.22 -27.23
C ILE A 530 -7.95 -17.93 -28.03
N ASN A 531 -8.59 -16.77 -27.80
CA ASN A 531 -9.82 -16.40 -28.51
C ASN A 531 -9.59 -16.33 -30.03
N ALA A 532 -8.46 -15.78 -30.47
CA ALA A 532 -8.11 -15.70 -31.89
C ALA A 532 -7.92 -17.08 -32.55
N ARG A 533 -7.51 -18.10 -31.79
CA ARG A 533 -7.42 -19.49 -32.28
C ARG A 533 -8.79 -20.16 -32.37
N GLU A 534 -9.73 -19.79 -31.51
CA GLU A 534 -11.12 -20.29 -31.54
C GLU A 534 -11.92 -19.72 -32.72
N ASP A 535 -11.64 -18.46 -33.10
CA ASP A 535 -12.31 -17.78 -34.22
C ASP A 535 -11.76 -18.12 -35.62
N ALA A 536 -10.66 -18.88 -35.72
CA ALA A 536 -10.02 -19.19 -37.00
C ALA A 536 -10.83 -20.24 -37.82
N PRO A 537 -11.23 -19.95 -39.07
CA PRO A 537 -12.01 -20.88 -39.88
C PRO A 537 -11.12 -22.00 -40.44
N GLY A 538 -11.31 -23.23 -39.95
CA GLY A 538 -10.89 -24.46 -40.62
C GLY A 538 -9.99 -25.41 -39.83
N SER A 539 -10.58 -26.38 -39.12
CA SER A 539 -10.11 -27.79 -39.15
C SER A 539 -11.24 -28.75 -38.71
N PRO A 540 -11.33 -29.99 -39.25
CA PRO A 540 -12.44 -30.92 -38.97
C PRO A 540 -12.50 -31.46 -37.52
N GLU A 541 -11.57 -31.09 -36.65
CA GLU A 541 -11.61 -31.43 -35.21
C GLU A 541 -12.56 -30.51 -34.39
N GLN A 542 -13.12 -29.49 -35.03
CA GLN A 542 -13.91 -28.43 -34.37
C GLN A 542 -15.27 -28.87 -33.80
N ALA A 543 -15.78 -30.06 -34.11
CA ALA A 543 -17.03 -30.55 -33.52
C ALA A 543 -16.87 -31.08 -32.07
N LYS A 544 -15.67 -31.51 -31.67
CA LYS A 544 -15.36 -31.86 -30.26
C LYS A 544 -14.80 -30.68 -29.46
N ALA A 545 -14.28 -29.65 -30.14
CA ALA A 545 -13.67 -28.47 -29.51
C ALA A 545 -14.67 -27.43 -28.98
N ARG A 546 -15.97 -27.61 -29.23
CA ARG A 546 -17.02 -26.65 -28.83
C ARG A 546 -17.25 -26.55 -27.30
N ASN A 547 -16.64 -27.47 -26.52
CA ASN A 547 -16.90 -27.65 -25.08
C ASN A 547 -15.62 -27.75 -24.20
N GLY A 548 -14.42 -27.51 -24.73
CA GLY A 548 -13.17 -27.83 -24.01
C GLY A 548 -12.33 -26.59 -23.63
N SER A 549 -12.13 -26.39 -22.33
CA SER A 549 -11.06 -25.52 -21.80
C SER A 549 -9.70 -25.91 -22.40
N PRO A 550 -8.79 -24.97 -22.72
CA PRO A 550 -7.42 -25.28 -23.14
C PRO A 550 -6.63 -26.07 -22.09
N TYR A 551 -7.15 -26.17 -20.86
CA TYR A 551 -6.63 -27.02 -19.78
C TYR A 551 -6.78 -28.53 -20.03
N VAL A 552 -7.75 -28.97 -20.84
CA VAL A 552 -8.15 -30.39 -20.99
C VAL A 552 -7.51 -31.07 -22.22
N LYS A 553 -6.94 -30.32 -23.17
CA LYS A 553 -6.54 -30.87 -24.48
C LYS A 553 -5.30 -31.79 -24.45
N ASP A 554 -4.43 -31.72 -23.45
CA ASP A 554 -3.16 -32.46 -23.46
C ASP A 554 -3.15 -33.79 -22.68
N ASP A 555 -4.14 -34.06 -21.83
CA ASP A 555 -4.18 -35.31 -21.03
C ASP A 555 -4.67 -36.53 -21.83
N ALA A 556 -5.06 -36.36 -23.10
CA ALA A 556 -5.62 -37.44 -23.94
C ALA A 556 -4.63 -38.10 -24.92
N SER A 557 -3.32 -37.82 -24.81
CA SER A 557 -2.30 -38.41 -25.70
C SER A 557 -1.44 -39.46 -24.99
N SER A 558 -2.07 -40.50 -24.46
CA SER A 558 -1.39 -41.76 -24.19
C SER A 558 -2.39 -42.91 -24.15
N GLN A 559 -2.60 -43.59 -25.28
CA GLN A 559 -3.00 -44.99 -25.24
C GLN A 559 -2.34 -45.82 -26.35
N PRO A 560 -2.07 -47.11 -26.09
CA PRO A 560 -1.21 -47.95 -26.88
C PRO A 560 -1.98 -48.67 -28.00
N ASP A 561 -1.35 -48.80 -29.16
CA ASP A 561 -1.86 -49.56 -30.29
C ASP A 561 -2.10 -51.03 -29.91
N THR A 562 -3.36 -51.45 -29.91
CA THR A 562 -3.76 -52.86 -29.97
C THR A 562 -4.62 -53.03 -31.22
N ASN A 563 -4.05 -53.68 -32.23
CA ASN A 563 -4.72 -54.03 -33.47
C ASN A 563 -4.90 -55.57 -33.51
N PRO A 564 -6.12 -56.12 -33.70
CA PRO A 564 -6.31 -57.55 -33.85
C PRO A 564 -6.41 -57.99 -35.32
N ASP A 565 -5.64 -59.03 -35.62
CA ASP A 565 -5.82 -60.14 -36.56
C ASP A 565 -6.16 -59.94 -38.05
N ALA A 566 -5.27 -60.45 -38.90
CA ALA A 566 -5.62 -61.38 -39.98
C ALA A 566 -4.43 -62.32 -40.30
N MET A 567 -4.72 -63.63 -40.34
CA MET A 567 -3.80 -64.73 -40.65
C MET A 567 -3.34 -64.74 -42.11
N ASP A 568 -2.09 -65.17 -42.37
CA ASP A 568 -1.82 -66.28 -43.30
C ASP A 568 -0.37 -66.79 -43.22
N TYR A 569 -0.21 -68.06 -43.60
CA TYR A 569 0.90 -68.98 -43.34
C TYR A 569 2.17 -68.79 -44.21
N GLU A 570 3.25 -69.44 -43.73
CA GLU A 570 4.34 -70.09 -44.49
C GLU A 570 5.56 -69.25 -44.98
N HIS A 571 6.75 -69.43 -44.35
CA HIS A 571 7.83 -70.33 -44.81
C HIS A 571 9.14 -70.17 -44.00
N ALA A 572 9.86 -71.29 -43.87
CA ALA A 572 11.07 -71.49 -43.09
C ALA A 572 12.36 -70.96 -43.74
N GLY A 573 13.41 -70.72 -42.93
CA GLY A 573 14.78 -70.68 -43.44
C GLY A 573 15.84 -70.00 -42.56
N GLY A 574 16.44 -70.78 -41.64
CA GLY A 574 17.90 -70.98 -41.50
C GLY A 574 18.84 -69.84 -41.05
N ASN A 575 19.59 -70.14 -39.97
CA ASN A 575 21.04 -69.97 -39.79
C ASN A 575 21.61 -68.52 -39.70
N VAL A 576 22.60 -68.14 -38.89
CA VAL A 576 23.64 -68.84 -38.10
C VAL A 576 24.41 -67.76 -37.29
N SER A 577 24.81 -68.11 -36.04
CA SER A 577 25.99 -67.69 -35.19
C SER A 577 26.64 -66.29 -35.37
N HIS A 578 27.22 -65.62 -34.36
CA HIS A 578 28.32 -66.08 -33.49
C HIS A 578 28.64 -65.06 -32.37
N ASP A 579 29.33 -65.58 -31.36
CA ASP A 579 29.93 -64.97 -30.16
C ASP A 579 30.92 -63.82 -30.40
N ALA A 580 31.13 -62.99 -29.37
CA ALA A 580 32.34 -63.05 -28.52
C ALA A 580 32.63 -61.71 -27.82
N GLU A 581 33.01 -61.84 -26.56
CA GLU A 581 33.43 -60.79 -25.64
C GLU A 581 34.84 -60.21 -25.95
N ARG A 582 35.07 -59.00 -25.42
CA ARG A 582 36.20 -58.59 -24.53
C ARG A 582 37.17 -57.49 -25.01
N ASN A 583 37.19 -56.44 -24.18
CA ASN A 583 38.29 -55.60 -23.67
C ASN A 583 38.97 -54.47 -24.49
N ASP A 584 38.87 -53.25 -23.91
CA ASP A 584 39.90 -52.25 -23.58
C ASP A 584 40.92 -51.82 -24.66
N SER A 585 41.20 -50.54 -24.95
CA SER A 585 41.27 -49.36 -24.09
C SER A 585 41.68 -48.09 -24.89
N VAL A 586 41.56 -46.92 -24.23
CA VAL A 586 42.33 -45.66 -24.38
C VAL A 586 41.71 -44.47 -25.17
N ASP A 587 41.16 -43.53 -24.36
CA ASP A 587 41.42 -42.08 -24.34
C ASP A 587 40.79 -41.13 -25.39
N ARG A 588 39.80 -40.32 -24.97
CA ARG A 588 39.88 -38.85 -24.86
C ARG A 588 38.51 -38.19 -24.64
N GLY A 589 38.45 -37.40 -23.56
CA GLY A 589 37.71 -36.14 -23.37
C GLY A 589 36.29 -35.96 -23.90
N SER A 590 35.35 -35.67 -23.00
CA SER A 590 34.42 -34.52 -23.11
C SER A 590 33.60 -34.36 -21.82
N GLU A 591 33.58 -33.14 -21.27
CA GLU A 591 32.73 -32.68 -20.17
C GLU A 591 31.23 -32.95 -20.42
N PRO A 592 30.44 -33.24 -19.37
CA PRO A 592 28.98 -33.22 -19.48
C PRO A 592 28.46 -31.76 -19.51
N PRO A 593 27.39 -31.46 -20.27
CA PRO A 593 26.87 -30.10 -20.38
C PRO A 593 26.26 -29.63 -19.07
N ALA A 594 26.61 -28.41 -18.66
CA ALA A 594 25.99 -27.69 -17.55
C ALA A 594 24.46 -27.55 -17.74
N PRO A 595 23.66 -27.56 -16.65
CA PRO A 595 22.23 -27.30 -16.73
C PRO A 595 21.99 -25.87 -17.23
N LYS A 596 21.18 -25.76 -18.30
CA LYS A 596 20.72 -24.49 -18.84
C LYS A 596 20.00 -23.71 -17.74
N ARG A 597 20.53 -22.51 -17.43
CA ARG A 597 19.83 -21.49 -16.65
C ARG A 597 18.53 -21.12 -17.38
N THR A 598 17.39 -21.53 -16.85
CA THR A 598 16.08 -20.95 -17.16
C THR A 598 15.97 -19.60 -16.46
N GLY A 599 16.02 -18.52 -17.24
CA GLY A 599 15.82 -17.16 -16.75
C GLY A 599 14.36 -16.72 -16.91
N GLY A 600 13.84 -16.05 -15.88
CA GLY A 600 12.90 -14.94 -16.02
C GLY A 600 11.40 -15.26 -16.07
N ILE A 601 10.83 -15.82 -14.99
CA ILE A 601 9.41 -15.64 -14.70
C ILE A 601 9.22 -14.19 -14.23
N ALA A 602 8.20 -13.49 -14.72
CA ALA A 602 7.78 -12.21 -14.15
C ALA A 602 7.17 -12.46 -12.76
N THR A 603 8.03 -12.63 -11.76
CA THR A 603 7.67 -12.77 -10.36
C THR A 603 7.36 -11.40 -9.77
N ILE A 604 6.19 -11.29 -9.13
CA ILE A 604 5.90 -10.21 -8.20
C ILE A 604 6.46 -10.68 -6.86
N ASN A 605 7.78 -10.63 -6.65
CA ASN A 605 8.39 -10.58 -5.31
C ASN A 605 9.92 -10.42 -5.40
N GLY A 606 10.43 -9.43 -4.65
CA GLY A 606 11.80 -9.41 -4.13
C GLY A 606 11.85 -10.25 -2.85
N GLY A 607 12.89 -11.07 -2.72
CA GLY A 607 12.96 -12.14 -1.71
C GLY A 607 12.96 -11.67 -0.26
N SER A 608 12.25 -12.42 0.59
CA SER A 608 12.32 -12.31 2.05
C SER A 608 13.58 -12.99 2.60
N ALA A 609 14.35 -12.29 3.43
CA ALA A 609 15.46 -12.85 4.19
C ALA A 609 15.10 -12.89 5.68
N GLY A 610 15.14 -14.08 6.28
CA GLY A 610 15.06 -14.25 7.74
C GLY A 610 15.30 -15.68 8.20
N ALA A 611 16.54 -16.02 8.56
CA ALA A 611 16.90 -16.91 9.68
C ALA A 611 18.44 -16.96 9.86
N SER A 612 18.90 -16.73 11.09
CA SER A 612 20.31 -16.74 11.56
C SER A 612 20.84 -18.17 11.76
N THR A 613 22.08 -18.58 11.41
CA THR A 613 23.37 -18.60 12.18
C THR A 613 24.21 -19.80 11.63
N PRO A 614 25.50 -20.05 11.96
CA PRO A 614 26.70 -19.20 12.09
C PRO A 614 27.81 -19.57 11.04
N ALA A 615 28.84 -18.73 10.90
CA ALA A 615 29.94 -18.88 9.92
C ALA A 615 30.96 -20.00 10.25
N PRO A 616 31.68 -20.50 9.23
CA PRO A 616 33.14 -20.40 9.29
C PRO A 616 33.82 -19.97 7.97
N ASP A 617 34.91 -19.23 8.16
CA ASP A 617 36.11 -19.02 7.34
C ASP A 617 36.04 -18.61 5.85
N SER A 618 36.53 -17.40 5.59
CA SER A 618 36.78 -16.83 4.26
C SER A 618 38.17 -17.21 3.70
N PRO A 619 38.31 -17.58 2.42
CA PRO A 619 39.62 -17.67 1.75
C PRO A 619 40.10 -16.30 1.20
N PRO A 620 41.42 -16.15 0.92
CA PRO A 620 42.08 -14.85 0.71
C PRO A 620 41.90 -14.27 -0.71
N PRO A 621 42.17 -12.96 -0.92
CA PRO A 621 41.94 -12.28 -2.20
C PRO A 621 43.10 -12.49 -3.19
N VAL A 622 42.76 -12.68 -4.47
CA VAL A 622 43.67 -12.77 -5.62
C VAL A 622 43.57 -11.46 -6.43
N PRO A 623 44.68 -10.93 -6.99
CA PRO A 623 44.77 -9.53 -7.41
C PRO A 623 44.05 -9.20 -8.73
N VAL A 624 43.53 -7.97 -8.78
CA VAL A 624 42.84 -7.35 -9.92
C VAL A 624 43.88 -6.90 -10.96
N ASN A 625 43.85 -7.51 -12.15
CA ASN A 625 44.52 -6.96 -13.34
C ASN A 625 43.54 -6.09 -14.13
N LYS A 626 43.96 -4.84 -14.38
CA LYS A 626 43.30 -3.91 -15.31
C LYS A 626 43.43 -4.44 -16.74
N GLN A 627 42.32 -4.53 -17.46
CA GLN A 627 42.32 -4.55 -18.92
C GLN A 627 41.36 -3.47 -19.45
N GLU A 628 41.86 -2.75 -20.45
CA GLU A 628 41.27 -1.59 -21.11
C GLU A 628 39.94 -1.90 -21.82
N SER A 629 39.04 -0.91 -21.80
CA SER A 629 37.79 -0.92 -22.55
C SER A 629 38.02 -0.80 -24.06
N PRO A 630 37.30 -1.57 -24.90
CA PRO A 630 37.11 -1.22 -26.31
C PRO A 630 35.81 -0.42 -26.50
N GLU A 631 35.88 0.59 -27.38
CA GLU A 631 34.81 1.47 -27.83
C GLU A 631 33.64 0.75 -28.53
N PRO A 632 32.44 1.36 -28.60
CA PRO A 632 31.21 0.66 -28.96
C PRO A 632 31.06 0.50 -30.47
N ARG A 633 30.86 -0.74 -30.93
CA ARG A 633 30.30 -1.03 -32.25
C ARG A 633 28.78 -1.11 -32.18
N SER A 634 28.14 -0.27 -32.96
CA SER A 634 26.71 -0.27 -33.25
C SER A 634 26.28 -1.52 -34.04
N ASN A 635 25.00 -1.87 -33.90
CA ASN A 635 24.23 -2.93 -34.57
C ASN A 635 24.32 -4.34 -33.99
N SER A 636 23.40 -4.66 -33.09
CA SER A 636 22.45 -5.76 -33.28
C SER A 636 21.29 -5.62 -32.29
N ASN A 637 20.06 -5.70 -32.81
CA ASN A 637 18.84 -5.74 -31.99
C ASN A 637 18.93 -6.89 -30.97
N PRO A 638 18.48 -6.72 -29.72
CA PRO A 638 18.36 -7.84 -28.80
C PRO A 638 17.31 -8.82 -29.36
N PRO A 639 17.56 -10.14 -29.31
CA PRO A 639 16.57 -11.12 -29.75
C PRO A 639 15.35 -11.04 -28.83
N ASN A 640 14.19 -10.72 -29.41
CA ASN A 640 12.89 -10.95 -28.79
C ASN A 640 12.70 -12.48 -28.64
N LEU A 641 13.21 -13.04 -27.54
CA LEU A 641 12.81 -14.35 -27.07
C LEU A 641 11.49 -14.19 -26.34
N THR A 642 10.38 -14.22 -27.08
CA THR A 642 9.06 -14.43 -26.49
C THR A 642 8.99 -15.87 -26.02
N VAL A 643 9.12 -16.09 -24.71
CA VAL A 643 8.72 -17.36 -24.10
C VAL A 643 7.20 -17.44 -24.22
N ASP A 644 6.71 -18.34 -25.07
CA ASP A 644 5.27 -18.61 -25.18
C ASP A 644 4.82 -19.39 -23.94
N ILE A 645 4.44 -18.66 -22.89
CA ILE A 645 3.85 -19.23 -21.67
C ILE A 645 2.45 -19.75 -22.03
N THR A 646 2.19 -21.01 -21.73
CA THR A 646 0.86 -21.61 -21.94
C THR A 646 -0.16 -21.08 -20.94
N ALA A 647 -1.45 -21.13 -21.29
CA ALA A 647 -2.54 -20.74 -20.37
C ALA A 647 -2.50 -21.54 -19.06
N LYS A 648 -2.15 -22.83 -19.13
CA LYS A 648 -2.04 -23.73 -17.98
C LYS A 648 -0.91 -23.29 -17.04
N GLU A 649 0.29 -23.04 -17.57
CA GLU A 649 1.42 -22.55 -16.77
C GLU A 649 1.14 -21.18 -16.15
N LEU A 650 0.49 -20.29 -16.88
CA LEU A 650 0.10 -18.97 -16.39
C LEU A 650 -0.90 -19.06 -15.24
N CYS A 651 -1.95 -19.88 -15.38
CA CYS A 651 -2.93 -20.09 -14.31
C CYS A 651 -2.29 -20.70 -13.07
N SER A 652 -1.45 -21.73 -13.21
CA SER A 652 -0.76 -22.36 -12.08
C SER A 652 0.27 -21.45 -11.42
N ALA A 653 0.88 -20.52 -12.16
CA ALA A 653 1.71 -19.47 -11.57
C ALA A 653 0.87 -18.46 -10.79
N PHE A 654 -0.27 -18.03 -11.34
CA PHE A 654 -1.16 -17.08 -10.69
C PHE A 654 -1.81 -17.67 -9.43
N GLU A 655 -2.24 -18.94 -9.46
CA GLU A 655 -2.75 -19.65 -8.27
C GLU A 655 -1.75 -19.62 -7.11
N ARG A 656 -0.47 -19.88 -7.38
CA ARG A 656 0.60 -19.76 -6.38
C ARG A 656 0.72 -18.34 -5.84
N GLN A 657 0.74 -17.34 -6.72
CA GLN A 657 0.78 -15.93 -6.31
C GLN A 657 -0.42 -15.54 -5.43
N LEU A 658 -1.61 -16.03 -5.75
CA LEU A 658 -2.81 -15.78 -4.96
C LEU A 658 -2.79 -16.49 -3.59
N LEU A 659 -2.22 -17.69 -3.52
CA LEU A 659 -2.02 -18.41 -2.24
C LEU A 659 -0.96 -17.73 -1.37
N GLU A 660 0.07 -17.14 -1.97
CA GLU A 660 1.11 -16.35 -1.32
C GLU A 660 0.68 -14.90 -1.01
N LEU A 661 -0.53 -14.52 -1.43
CA LEU A 661 -1.11 -13.17 -1.26
C LEU A 661 -0.27 -12.06 -1.94
N ASP A 662 0.40 -12.37 -3.05
CA ASP A 662 1.32 -11.45 -3.73
C ASP A 662 0.63 -10.17 -4.24
N ASP A 663 -0.61 -10.29 -4.71
CA ASP A 663 -1.39 -9.13 -5.17
C ASP A 663 -1.72 -8.17 -4.02
N LEU A 664 -2.11 -8.72 -2.87
CA LEU A 664 -2.35 -7.98 -1.64
C LEU A 664 -1.05 -7.41 -1.06
N ALA A 665 0.05 -8.16 -1.09
CA ALA A 665 1.37 -7.67 -0.68
C ALA A 665 1.81 -6.50 -1.56
N ALA A 666 1.66 -6.61 -2.88
CA ALA A 666 1.94 -5.53 -3.83
C ALA A 666 1.06 -4.30 -3.55
N PHE A 667 -0.22 -4.49 -3.21
CA PHE A 667 -1.11 -3.41 -2.77
C PHE A 667 -0.61 -2.68 -1.53
N MET A 668 -0.13 -3.39 -0.51
CA MET A 668 0.40 -2.78 0.71
C MET A 668 1.82 -2.19 0.54
N GLY A 669 2.38 -2.27 -0.67
CA GLY A 669 3.77 -1.88 -0.94
C GLY A 669 4.80 -2.85 -0.38
N GLY A 670 4.43 -4.10 -0.15
CA GLY A 670 5.35 -5.22 0.12
C GLY A 670 6.15 -5.60 -1.13
N GLY A 671 7.35 -6.15 -0.92
CA GLY A 671 8.33 -6.47 -1.98
C GLY A 671 9.49 -5.47 -2.09
N VAL A 672 9.81 -4.75 -1.00
CA VAL A 672 11.00 -3.88 -0.86
C VAL A 672 12.08 -4.59 -0.07
#